data_AF-A0A660CCA8-F1
#
_entry.id   AF-A0A660CCA8-F1
#
_cell.length_a   1.000
_cell.length_b   1.000
_cell.length_c   1.000
_cell.angle_alpha   90.00
_cell.angle_beta   90.00
_cell.angle_gamma   90.00
#
_symmetry.space_group_name_H-M   'P 1'
#
loop_
_entity.id
_entity.type
_entity.pdbx_description
1 polymer ?
#
loop_
_entity_poly.entity_id
_entity_poly.type
_entity_poly.pdbx_seq_one_letter_code
_entity_poly.pdbx_strand_id
1 'polypeptide(L)'
;MHGVSSFLRRHWLMVLLLAGGIALRIVAWLAYQPALLYIDTFRYLGNLTELRPTDLNPLGYTLFLKGLLAFGGFAWVQAVQHLIGVLMALALYRLALRYTDRGWLAALAAAPVLLDAYQLQIEATLMSEIPFQALLVGMVWALLSRGEATWQRSALAGALLAAAVLTRTIGMAIAVPFVLFLLLAYGGWKLWTTRQGRRRVLGRTLAGVAGLALVLFGYMSYYYTQAGQFGLTGASNNVLYGRMATIAECDKLPDDQGLRIMCPDEPLGERKSVDFYTHFQYGSADWPEEPLPDDRDKATLARQFAYRVMLNQPLDVAGAVLYDFGKNFSPFKETFYNDVPVERWQFQTHYPYHDVGTETPQTYHAWTLAYDDQLPHADRDLATFLRSYQLNGGYTWGPLLAAYALFGILGAVGVGKARRSPLRSGAFLATGSALIILAGSAAFEFSWRYQLPALVLLPIGGVLGLAAMFGMGKKPAKGGRRPKMDDYPDDVDTAAVSEFRSRYGDAPLSPLVVVIAAYNEAKGITPVLQNMPTHCGDIPVSTLVVVDGATDGTAEVARAAGAYVCEAPKNRGQGGALRLGYHLAAECGADWVVTTDADGQYDNNELPMLMKPLLDGTADFVTGSRRLGSGKYDSSVRWLGVRVFAWLASILTMQKITDTSFGFRAMPADLASSVTLREPQYQASELLLGVMAKGARVLEVPMTMELRNNGASKKGGSIKYGANYSRVMLGTWLREYVFRGGKRKPYVRRSETSAADERKLA
;
A
#
# COMPACT_ATOMS: atom_id res chain seq x y z
N MET A 1 -6.00 31.93 7.85
CA MET A 1 -6.46 31.89 6.44
C MET A 1 -5.42 31.41 5.42
N HIS A 2 -4.09 31.53 5.65
CA HIS A 2 -3.07 31.10 4.66
C HIS A 2 -3.01 29.58 4.36
N GLY A 3 -3.35 28.71 5.32
CA GLY A 3 -3.32 27.25 5.12
C GLY A 3 -4.42 26.70 4.20
N VAL A 4 -5.60 27.31 4.21
CA VAL A 4 -6.74 26.90 3.36
C VAL A 4 -6.49 27.25 1.90
N SER A 5 -5.93 28.44 1.64
CA SER A 5 -5.55 28.87 0.27
C SER A 5 -4.48 27.95 -0.34
N SER A 6 -3.48 27.52 0.44
CA SER A 6 -2.43 26.63 -0.06
C SER A 6 -2.93 25.20 -0.31
N PHE A 7 -3.86 24.71 0.51
CA PHE A 7 -4.48 23.39 0.33
C PHE A 7 -5.35 23.38 -0.93
N LEU A 8 -6.24 24.37 -1.08
CA LEU A 8 -7.11 24.49 -2.26
C LEU A 8 -6.28 24.63 -3.54
N ARG A 9 -5.23 25.47 -3.56
CA ARG A 9 -4.33 25.56 -4.74
C ARG A 9 -3.66 24.23 -5.09
N ARG A 10 -3.38 23.37 -4.12
CA ARG A 10 -2.74 22.07 -4.38
C ARG A 10 -3.73 21.00 -4.86
N HIS A 11 -4.98 21.08 -4.41
CA HIS A 11 -5.99 20.03 -4.59
C HIS A 11 -7.20 20.48 -5.42
N TRP A 12 -7.16 21.66 -6.04
CA TRP A 12 -8.29 22.28 -6.74
C TRP A 12 -8.94 21.34 -7.76
N LEU A 13 -8.14 20.64 -8.58
CA LEU A 13 -8.66 19.74 -9.60
C LEU A 13 -9.41 18.58 -8.96
N MET A 14 -8.88 18.00 -7.88
CA MET A 14 -9.59 16.94 -7.16
C MET A 14 -10.88 17.44 -6.52
N VAL A 15 -10.89 18.65 -5.95
CA VAL A 15 -12.09 19.26 -5.36
C VAL A 15 -13.17 19.47 -6.43
N LEU A 16 -12.79 19.98 -7.60
CA LEU A 16 -13.69 20.17 -8.74
C LEU A 16 -14.29 18.83 -9.20
N LEU A 17 -13.44 17.82 -9.44
CA LEU A 17 -13.87 16.49 -9.87
C LEU A 17 -14.77 15.82 -8.82
N LEU A 18 -14.44 15.98 -7.54
CA LEU A 18 -15.23 15.42 -6.44
C LEU A 18 -16.61 16.08 -6.35
N ALA A 19 -16.69 17.40 -6.47
CA ALA A 19 -17.95 18.13 -6.46
C ALA A 19 -18.83 17.71 -7.65
N GLY A 20 -18.26 17.66 -8.87
CA GLY A 20 -18.98 17.19 -10.05
C GLY A 20 -19.44 15.73 -9.93
N GLY A 21 -18.57 14.83 -9.47
CA GLY A 21 -18.89 13.42 -9.28
C GLY A 21 -19.95 13.17 -8.19
N ILE A 22 -19.97 13.96 -7.12
CA ILE A 22 -21.04 13.89 -6.10
C ILE A 22 -22.36 14.43 -6.68
N ALA A 23 -22.33 15.55 -7.39
CA ALA A 23 -23.52 16.12 -8.02
C ALA A 23 -24.15 15.12 -9.00
N LEU A 24 -23.36 14.48 -9.87
CA LEU A 24 -23.86 13.46 -10.81
C LEU A 24 -24.50 12.26 -10.10
N ARG A 25 -23.95 11.83 -8.96
CA ARG A 25 -24.53 10.75 -8.14
C ARG A 25 -25.85 11.15 -7.49
N ILE A 26 -25.94 12.39 -7.00
CA ILE A 26 -27.21 12.93 -6.46
C ILE A 26 -28.26 12.99 -7.57
N VAL A 27 -27.89 13.47 -8.76
CA VAL A 27 -28.79 13.51 -9.91
C VAL A 27 -29.22 12.09 -10.32
N ALA A 28 -28.31 11.12 -10.38
CA ALA A 28 -28.64 9.72 -10.66
C ALA A 28 -29.56 9.09 -9.60
N TRP A 29 -29.34 9.41 -8.33
CA TRP A 29 -30.20 8.97 -7.25
C TRP A 29 -31.60 9.57 -7.35
N LEU A 30 -31.74 10.85 -7.64
CA LEU A 30 -33.05 11.49 -7.78
C LEU A 30 -33.75 11.10 -9.10
N ALA A 31 -33.00 10.82 -10.16
CA ALA A 31 -33.54 10.51 -11.48
C ALA A 31 -34.24 9.15 -11.56
N TYR A 32 -33.82 8.16 -10.77
CA TYR A 32 -34.38 6.82 -10.79
C TYR A 32 -34.74 6.40 -9.38
N GLN A 33 -36.02 6.15 -9.14
CA GLN A 33 -36.55 5.79 -7.83
C GLN A 33 -37.46 4.55 -7.94
N PRO A 34 -37.19 3.48 -7.18
CA PRO A 34 -35.97 3.26 -6.40
C PRO A 34 -34.78 2.94 -7.33
N ALA A 35 -33.73 2.31 -6.81
CA ALA A 35 -32.55 1.95 -7.58
C ALA A 35 -32.87 1.08 -8.82
N LEU A 36 -32.07 1.22 -9.87
CA LEU A 36 -32.21 0.46 -11.11
C LEU A 36 -32.05 -1.04 -10.85
N LEU A 37 -32.86 -1.84 -11.55
CA LEU A 37 -32.84 -3.30 -11.46
C LEU A 37 -32.47 -3.90 -12.82
N TYR A 38 -31.64 -4.93 -12.78
CA TYR A 38 -31.23 -5.70 -13.95
C TYR A 38 -31.62 -7.18 -13.78
N ILE A 39 -31.52 -7.96 -14.85
CA ILE A 39 -31.87 -9.40 -14.86
C ILE A 39 -31.14 -10.16 -13.75
N ASP A 40 -29.86 -9.83 -13.51
CA ASP A 40 -29.06 -10.41 -12.43
C ASP A 40 -29.57 -10.04 -11.03
N THR A 41 -30.20 -8.87 -10.85
CA THR A 41 -30.68 -8.39 -9.56
C THR A 41 -31.61 -9.40 -8.90
N PHE A 42 -32.53 -9.97 -9.68
CA PHE A 42 -33.51 -10.94 -9.19
C PHE A 42 -32.88 -12.26 -8.76
N ARG A 43 -31.74 -12.65 -9.35
CA ARG A 43 -30.97 -13.83 -8.90
C ARG A 43 -30.39 -13.61 -7.51
N TYR A 44 -29.94 -12.39 -7.20
CA TYR A 44 -29.45 -12.07 -5.87
C TYR A 44 -30.58 -11.95 -4.85
N LEU A 45 -31.66 -11.26 -5.20
CA LEU A 45 -32.84 -11.08 -4.34
C LEU A 45 -33.51 -12.43 -3.99
N GLY A 46 -33.67 -13.30 -4.99
CA GLY A 46 -34.25 -14.63 -4.82
C GLY A 46 -33.44 -15.57 -3.92
N ASN A 47 -32.17 -15.25 -3.64
CA ASN A 47 -31.28 -16.07 -2.81
C ASN A 47 -30.91 -15.42 -1.47
N LEU A 48 -31.62 -14.35 -1.04
CA LEU A 48 -31.34 -13.67 0.23
C LEU A 48 -31.62 -14.54 1.46
N THR A 49 -32.60 -15.43 1.38
CA THR A 49 -33.03 -16.27 2.52
C THR A 49 -32.21 -17.55 2.60
N GLU A 50 -32.21 -18.33 1.50
CA GLU A 50 -31.62 -19.67 1.48
C GLU A 50 -30.09 -19.66 1.42
N LEU A 51 -29.48 -18.60 0.87
CA LEU A 51 -28.03 -18.48 0.71
C LEU A 51 -27.41 -19.75 0.08
N ARG A 52 -28.01 -20.21 -1.02
CA ARG A 52 -27.55 -21.36 -1.80
C ARG A 52 -26.24 -21.03 -2.54
N PRO A 53 -25.13 -21.71 -2.23
CA PRO A 53 -23.85 -21.45 -2.91
C PRO A 53 -23.79 -22.08 -4.31
N THR A 54 -24.76 -22.93 -4.64
CA THR A 54 -24.91 -23.67 -5.90
C THR A 54 -25.64 -22.90 -6.98
N ASP A 55 -26.12 -21.68 -6.69
CA ASP A 55 -26.70 -20.82 -7.72
C ASP A 55 -25.60 -20.32 -8.68
N LEU A 56 -26.00 -19.72 -9.81
CA LEU A 56 -25.09 -19.21 -10.84
C LEU A 56 -24.09 -18.18 -10.29
N ASN A 57 -24.53 -17.33 -9.36
CA ASN A 57 -23.71 -16.31 -8.75
C ASN A 57 -23.24 -16.76 -7.36
N PRO A 58 -21.95 -16.59 -7.01
CA PRO A 58 -21.51 -16.84 -5.64
C PRO A 58 -22.11 -15.83 -4.66
N LEU A 59 -22.11 -16.18 -3.36
CA LEU A 59 -22.88 -15.45 -2.34
C LEU A 59 -22.32 -14.09 -1.93
N GLY A 60 -21.15 -13.66 -2.41
CA GLY A 60 -20.50 -12.43 -1.92
C GLY A 60 -21.39 -11.19 -2.06
N TYR A 61 -22.03 -11.00 -3.22
CA TYR A 61 -22.95 -9.88 -3.39
C TYR A 61 -24.30 -10.10 -2.70
N THR A 62 -24.83 -11.32 -2.68
CA THR A 62 -26.06 -11.65 -1.94
C THR A 62 -25.94 -11.33 -0.44
N LEU A 63 -24.80 -11.65 0.17
CA LEU A 63 -24.52 -11.31 1.58
C LEU A 63 -24.38 -9.80 1.79
N PHE A 64 -23.75 -9.10 0.84
CA PHE A 64 -23.65 -7.63 0.87
C PHE A 64 -25.05 -6.98 0.80
N LEU A 65 -25.89 -7.42 -0.15
CA LEU A 65 -27.27 -6.95 -0.27
C LEU A 65 -28.10 -7.26 0.97
N LYS A 66 -28.07 -8.51 1.47
CA LYS A 66 -28.77 -8.91 2.69
C LYS A 66 -28.44 -8.01 3.88
N GLY A 67 -27.16 -7.67 4.03
CA GLY A 67 -26.70 -6.76 5.08
C GLY A 67 -27.25 -5.34 4.94
N LEU A 68 -27.31 -4.78 3.72
CA LEU A 68 -27.83 -3.43 3.49
C LEU A 68 -29.36 -3.36 3.58
N LEU A 69 -30.05 -4.37 3.04
CA LEU A 69 -31.51 -4.45 3.04
C LEU A 69 -32.11 -4.66 4.43
N ALA A 70 -31.29 -5.03 5.43
CA ALA A 70 -31.69 -5.05 6.83
C ALA A 70 -31.91 -3.64 7.42
N PHE A 71 -31.45 -2.57 6.75
CA PHE A 71 -31.54 -1.18 7.23
C PHE A 71 -32.42 -0.28 6.37
N GLY A 72 -32.69 -0.64 5.11
CA GLY A 72 -33.49 0.17 4.18
C GLY A 72 -33.75 -0.52 2.84
N GLY A 73 -34.52 0.12 1.97
CA GLY A 73 -34.88 -0.40 0.64
C GLY A 73 -33.78 -0.29 -0.43
N PHE A 74 -34.16 -0.47 -1.69
CA PHE A 74 -33.24 -0.39 -2.82
C PHE A 74 -32.66 1.03 -2.98
N ALA A 75 -33.42 2.08 -2.67
CA ALA A 75 -32.90 3.45 -2.68
C ALA A 75 -31.73 3.65 -1.70
N TRP A 76 -31.76 2.97 -0.55
CA TRP A 76 -30.66 2.97 0.42
C TRP A 76 -29.43 2.23 -0.12
N VAL A 77 -29.63 1.07 -0.75
CA VAL A 77 -28.55 0.30 -1.39
C VAL A 77 -27.82 1.15 -2.43
N GLN A 78 -28.56 1.84 -3.30
CA GLN A 78 -27.99 2.76 -4.29
C GLN A 78 -27.19 3.89 -3.62
N ALA A 79 -27.71 4.53 -2.57
CA ALA A 79 -26.99 5.59 -1.87
C ALA A 79 -25.65 5.10 -1.29
N VAL A 80 -25.63 3.89 -0.73
CA VAL A 80 -24.40 3.25 -0.23
C VAL A 80 -23.43 2.94 -1.37
N GLN A 81 -23.91 2.43 -2.50
CA GLN A 81 -23.08 2.17 -3.68
C GLN A 81 -22.44 3.45 -4.23
N HIS A 82 -23.20 4.54 -4.31
CA HIS A 82 -22.67 5.86 -4.69
C HIS A 82 -21.59 6.36 -3.72
N LEU A 83 -21.81 6.20 -2.41
CA LEU A 83 -20.81 6.55 -1.40
C LEU A 83 -19.52 5.71 -1.56
N ILE A 84 -19.65 4.41 -1.82
CA ILE A 84 -18.50 3.53 -2.08
C ILE A 84 -17.72 4.02 -3.32
N GLY A 85 -18.42 4.41 -4.40
CA GLY A 85 -17.80 5.02 -5.59
C GLY A 85 -16.92 6.23 -5.25
N VAL A 86 -17.46 7.18 -4.46
CA VAL A 86 -16.71 8.35 -3.99
C VAL A 86 -15.51 7.97 -3.12
N LEU A 87 -15.69 7.02 -2.20
CA LEU A 87 -14.62 6.55 -1.31
C LEU A 87 -13.50 5.86 -2.08
N MET A 88 -13.82 5.07 -3.12
CA MET A 88 -12.83 4.46 -4.01
C MET A 88 -12.00 5.52 -4.72
N ALA A 89 -12.64 6.55 -5.29
CA ALA A 89 -11.95 7.65 -5.95
C ALA A 89 -11.00 8.39 -4.99
N LEU A 90 -11.46 8.69 -3.76
CA LEU A 90 -10.62 9.29 -2.73
C LEU A 90 -9.45 8.39 -2.32
N ALA A 91 -9.68 7.08 -2.22
CA ALA A 91 -8.63 6.10 -1.88
C ALA A 91 -7.55 6.02 -2.96
N LEU A 92 -7.94 6.01 -4.24
CA LEU A 92 -7.04 6.04 -5.40
C LEU A 92 -6.27 7.35 -5.48
N TYR A 93 -6.94 8.49 -5.30
CA TYR A 93 -6.30 9.81 -5.23
C TYR A 93 -5.24 9.86 -4.13
N ARG A 94 -5.62 9.42 -2.92
CA ARG A 94 -4.75 9.37 -1.74
C ARG A 94 -3.55 8.45 -1.98
N LEU A 95 -3.77 7.31 -2.64
CA LEU A 95 -2.72 6.36 -2.98
C LEU A 95 -1.73 6.98 -3.98
N ALA A 96 -2.22 7.60 -5.05
CA ALA A 96 -1.38 8.30 -6.02
C ALA A 96 -0.54 9.41 -5.37
N LEU A 97 -1.10 10.20 -4.45
CA LEU A 97 -0.37 11.23 -3.68
C LEU A 97 0.74 10.69 -2.75
N ARG A 98 0.76 9.38 -2.46
CA ARG A 98 1.91 8.76 -1.78
C ARG A 98 3.12 8.63 -2.70
N TYR A 99 2.87 8.59 -4.00
CA TYR A 99 3.86 8.24 -5.02
C TYR A 99 4.18 9.37 -5.99
N THR A 100 3.37 10.42 -6.07
CA THR A 100 3.69 11.66 -6.79
C THR A 100 3.32 12.89 -5.96
N ASP A 101 4.06 13.99 -6.13
CA ASP A 101 3.70 15.29 -5.56
C ASP A 101 2.79 16.12 -6.49
N ARG A 102 2.57 15.66 -7.72
CA ARG A 102 1.73 16.32 -8.72
C ARG A 102 0.26 16.04 -8.43
N GLY A 103 -0.40 16.97 -7.75
CA GLY A 103 -1.81 16.86 -7.35
C GLY A 103 -2.76 16.60 -8.53
N TRP A 104 -2.49 17.20 -9.70
CA TRP A 104 -3.29 16.99 -10.90
C TRP A 104 -3.16 15.55 -11.44
N LEU A 105 -1.95 14.99 -11.43
CA LEU A 105 -1.69 13.64 -11.90
C LEU A 105 -2.37 12.60 -10.99
N ALA A 106 -2.36 12.85 -9.68
CA ALA A 106 -3.13 12.04 -8.74
C ALA A 106 -4.65 12.14 -8.99
N ALA A 107 -5.15 13.33 -9.34
CA ALA A 107 -6.56 13.55 -9.64
C ALA A 107 -7.02 12.78 -10.89
N LEU A 108 -6.15 12.66 -11.90
CA LEU A 108 -6.41 11.83 -13.08
C LEU A 108 -6.64 10.35 -12.76
N ALA A 109 -5.99 9.80 -11.72
CA ALA A 109 -6.23 8.43 -11.29
C ALA A 109 -7.64 8.21 -10.69
N ALA A 110 -8.27 9.28 -10.18
CA ALA A 110 -9.59 9.24 -9.55
C ALA A 110 -10.72 9.68 -10.51
N ALA A 111 -10.40 10.45 -11.55
CA ALA A 111 -11.38 11.06 -12.44
C ALA A 111 -12.33 10.03 -13.12
N PRO A 112 -11.86 8.89 -13.66
CA PRO A 112 -12.75 7.89 -14.25
C PRO A 112 -13.82 7.38 -13.29
N VAL A 113 -13.46 7.12 -12.03
CA VAL A 113 -14.43 6.66 -11.02
C VAL A 113 -15.43 7.76 -10.68
N LEU A 114 -15.00 9.02 -10.64
CA LEU A 114 -15.88 10.14 -10.27
C LEU A 114 -16.87 10.51 -11.37
N LEU A 115 -16.42 10.48 -12.63
CA LEU A 115 -17.12 11.14 -13.74
C LEU A 115 -17.65 10.19 -14.81
N ASP A 116 -17.21 8.93 -14.88
CA ASP A 116 -17.67 8.04 -15.94
C ASP A 116 -19.17 7.71 -15.79
N ALA A 117 -19.99 8.08 -16.76
CA ALA A 117 -21.44 7.85 -16.72
C ALA A 117 -21.83 6.38 -16.64
N TYR A 118 -21.03 5.45 -17.18
CA TYR A 118 -21.30 4.02 -17.04
C TYR A 118 -20.95 3.53 -15.64
N GLN A 119 -19.92 4.11 -15.01
CA GLN A 119 -19.65 3.90 -13.59
C GLN A 119 -20.79 4.47 -12.72
N LEU A 120 -21.33 5.64 -13.05
CA LEU A 120 -22.46 6.24 -12.34
C LEU A 120 -23.73 5.41 -12.49
N GLN A 121 -24.01 4.92 -13.70
CA GLN A 121 -25.18 4.07 -13.97
C GLN A 121 -25.08 2.74 -13.23
N ILE A 122 -23.92 2.07 -13.23
CA ILE A 122 -23.78 0.81 -12.50
C ILE A 122 -23.83 1.00 -10.97
N GLU A 123 -23.43 2.16 -10.44
CA GLU A 123 -23.64 2.50 -9.02
C GLU A 123 -25.12 2.68 -8.67
N ALA A 124 -25.93 3.10 -9.64
CA ALA A 124 -27.38 3.24 -9.50
C ALA A 124 -28.13 1.91 -9.66
N THR A 125 -27.47 0.84 -10.13
CA THR A 125 -28.08 -0.48 -10.35
C THR A 125 -27.71 -1.46 -9.23
N LEU A 126 -28.65 -2.30 -8.79
CA LEU A 126 -28.39 -3.37 -7.81
C LEU A 126 -27.59 -4.52 -8.44
N MET A 127 -26.27 -4.34 -8.53
CA MET A 127 -25.35 -5.31 -9.13
C MET A 127 -23.99 -5.37 -8.41
N SER A 128 -23.25 -6.46 -8.66
CA SER A 128 -22.05 -6.86 -7.91
C SER A 128 -20.77 -6.03 -8.17
N GLU A 129 -20.79 -5.10 -9.13
CA GLU A 129 -19.61 -4.40 -9.63
C GLU A 129 -18.99 -3.49 -8.57
N ILE A 130 -19.80 -2.77 -7.80
CA ILE A 130 -19.31 -1.78 -6.84
C ILE A 130 -18.56 -2.42 -5.67
N PRO A 131 -19.12 -3.40 -4.94
CA PRO A 131 -18.34 -4.10 -3.91
C PRO A 131 -17.14 -4.84 -4.51
N PHE A 132 -17.25 -5.40 -5.71
CA PHE A 132 -16.11 -6.02 -6.40
C PHE A 132 -14.97 -5.02 -6.62
N GLN A 133 -15.24 -3.87 -7.24
CA GLN A 133 -14.26 -2.81 -7.45
C GLN A 133 -13.66 -2.31 -6.14
N ALA A 134 -14.47 -2.14 -5.10
CA ALA A 134 -14.01 -1.68 -3.78
C ALA A 134 -13.02 -2.65 -3.14
N LEU A 135 -13.27 -3.96 -3.26
CA LEU A 135 -12.36 -5.01 -2.80
C LEU A 135 -11.04 -5.00 -3.58
N LEU A 136 -11.07 -4.76 -4.90
CA LEU A 136 -9.86 -4.61 -5.71
C LEU A 136 -9.04 -3.38 -5.31
N VAL A 137 -9.70 -2.22 -5.11
CA VAL A 137 -9.05 -1.00 -4.60
C VAL A 137 -8.45 -1.27 -3.22
N GLY A 138 -9.17 -1.97 -2.34
CA GLY A 138 -8.70 -2.39 -1.02
C GLY A 138 -7.44 -3.26 -1.09
N MET A 139 -7.42 -4.27 -1.97
CA MET A 139 -6.26 -5.13 -2.21
C MET A 139 -5.03 -4.31 -2.66
N VAL A 140 -5.21 -3.44 -3.66
CA VAL A 140 -4.15 -2.55 -4.15
C VAL A 140 -3.65 -1.64 -3.02
N TRP A 141 -4.56 -1.11 -2.20
CA TRP A 141 -4.21 -0.24 -1.08
C TRP A 141 -3.46 -0.99 0.04
N ALA A 142 -3.87 -2.22 0.37
CA ALA A 142 -3.18 -3.05 1.35
C ALA A 142 -1.71 -3.29 0.95
N LEU A 143 -1.47 -3.56 -0.34
CA LEU A 143 -0.14 -3.84 -0.87
C LEU A 143 0.72 -2.58 -1.07
N LEU A 144 0.12 -1.47 -1.51
CA LEU A 144 0.87 -0.28 -1.94
C LEU A 144 0.85 0.88 -0.93
N SER A 145 -0.04 0.89 0.06
CA SER A 145 -0.15 2.06 0.94
C SER A 145 1.12 2.38 1.75
N ARG A 146 1.96 1.40 2.09
CA ARG A 146 3.12 1.61 2.98
C ARG A 146 4.35 0.80 2.57
N GLY A 147 5.22 1.36 1.74
CA GLY A 147 6.50 0.74 1.38
C GLY A 147 6.35 -0.72 0.94
N GLU A 148 7.32 -1.58 1.25
CA GLU A 148 7.22 -3.01 1.00
C GLU A 148 6.06 -3.65 1.78
N ALA A 149 5.29 -4.54 1.15
CA ALA A 149 4.18 -5.25 1.80
C ALA A 149 4.71 -6.19 2.90
N THR A 150 4.15 -6.07 4.10
CA THR A 150 4.41 -6.99 5.22
C THR A 150 3.54 -8.23 5.06
N TRP A 151 3.89 -9.33 5.73
CA TRP A 151 3.11 -10.57 5.66
C TRP A 151 1.64 -10.37 6.08
N GLN A 152 1.34 -9.52 7.08
CA GLN A 152 -0.06 -9.24 7.47
C GLN A 152 -0.84 -8.54 6.35
N ARG A 153 -0.20 -7.58 5.67
CA ARG A 153 -0.84 -6.85 4.58
C ARG A 153 -0.98 -7.71 3.34
N SER A 154 -0.05 -8.63 3.10
CA SER A 154 -0.19 -9.64 2.07
C SER A 154 -1.35 -10.58 2.37
N ALA A 155 -1.49 -11.07 3.61
CA ALA A 155 -2.62 -11.90 4.02
C ALA A 155 -3.96 -11.17 3.87
N LEU A 156 -4.04 -9.92 4.32
CA LEU A 156 -5.22 -9.08 4.12
C LEU A 156 -5.54 -8.89 2.64
N ALA A 157 -4.53 -8.62 1.80
CA ALA A 157 -4.73 -8.47 0.36
C ALA A 157 -5.22 -9.76 -0.30
N GLY A 158 -4.73 -10.93 0.13
CA GLY A 158 -5.21 -12.24 -0.30
C GLY A 158 -6.68 -12.48 0.09
N ALA A 159 -7.05 -12.16 1.33
CA ALA A 159 -8.44 -12.28 1.80
C ALA A 159 -9.39 -11.32 1.08
N LEU A 160 -8.96 -10.08 0.79
CA LEU A 160 -9.73 -9.12 0.00
C LEU A 160 -9.91 -9.60 -1.45
N LEU A 161 -8.87 -10.19 -2.04
CA LEU A 161 -8.97 -10.81 -3.36
C LEU A 161 -9.95 -11.99 -3.35
N ALA A 162 -9.90 -12.86 -2.34
CA ALA A 162 -10.86 -13.96 -2.20
C ALA A 162 -12.31 -13.46 -2.10
N ALA A 163 -12.55 -12.44 -1.26
CA ALA A 163 -13.87 -11.81 -1.16
C ALA A 163 -14.31 -11.21 -2.52
N ALA A 164 -13.38 -10.66 -3.30
CA ALA A 164 -13.66 -10.20 -4.66
C ALA A 164 -14.06 -11.35 -5.58
N VAL A 165 -13.37 -12.50 -5.51
CA VAL A 165 -13.75 -13.73 -6.25
C VAL A 165 -15.16 -14.21 -5.87
N LEU A 166 -15.49 -14.20 -4.58
CA LEU A 166 -16.83 -14.57 -4.10
C LEU A 166 -17.91 -13.54 -4.44
N THR A 167 -17.51 -12.32 -4.83
CA THR A 167 -18.45 -11.30 -5.34
C THR A 167 -18.61 -11.44 -6.86
N ARG A 168 -17.51 -11.67 -7.58
CA ARG A 168 -17.46 -11.96 -9.02
C ARG A 168 -16.29 -12.90 -9.32
N THR A 169 -16.59 -14.07 -9.88
CA THR A 169 -15.62 -15.16 -10.12
C THR A 169 -14.44 -14.76 -11.01
N ILE A 170 -14.64 -13.80 -11.94
CA ILE A 170 -13.57 -13.24 -12.79
C ILE A 170 -12.39 -12.68 -11.99
N GLY A 171 -12.60 -12.30 -10.72
CA GLY A 171 -11.53 -11.90 -9.81
C GLY A 171 -10.43 -12.95 -9.65
N MET A 172 -10.72 -14.24 -9.88
CA MET A 172 -9.74 -15.32 -9.80
C MET A 172 -8.57 -15.10 -10.77
N ALA A 173 -8.81 -14.48 -11.93
CA ALA A 173 -7.77 -14.15 -12.90
C ALA A 173 -6.66 -13.26 -12.31
N ILE A 174 -6.99 -12.43 -11.30
CA ILE A 174 -6.04 -11.52 -10.63
C ILE A 174 -5.06 -12.28 -9.71
N ALA A 175 -5.34 -13.54 -9.35
CA ALA A 175 -4.43 -14.33 -8.53
C ALA A 175 -3.02 -14.42 -9.15
N VAL A 176 -2.92 -14.45 -10.48
CA VAL A 176 -1.65 -14.48 -11.21
C VAL A 176 -0.84 -13.19 -10.99
N PRO A 177 -1.30 -11.99 -11.40
CA PRO A 177 -0.54 -10.76 -11.14
C PRO A 177 -0.34 -10.48 -9.65
N PHE A 178 -1.25 -10.92 -8.77
CA PHE A 178 -1.10 -10.81 -7.31
C PHE A 178 0.09 -11.62 -6.78
N VAL A 179 0.19 -12.92 -7.12
CA VAL A 179 1.30 -13.78 -6.67
C VAL A 179 2.61 -13.32 -7.29
N LEU A 180 2.62 -13.00 -8.60
CA LEU A 180 3.80 -12.47 -9.28
C LEU A 180 4.29 -11.17 -8.63
N PHE A 181 3.38 -10.28 -8.25
CA PHE A 181 3.73 -9.08 -7.51
C PHE A 181 4.40 -9.43 -6.17
N LEU A 182 3.84 -10.34 -5.37
CA LEU A 182 4.44 -10.73 -4.10
C LEU A 182 5.82 -11.37 -4.27
N LEU A 183 6.07 -12.10 -5.36
CA LEU A 183 7.37 -12.72 -5.64
C LEU A 183 8.42 -11.72 -6.15
N LEU A 184 8.03 -10.78 -7.00
CA LEU A 184 8.95 -9.97 -7.81
C LEU A 184 9.05 -8.50 -7.40
N ALA A 185 8.08 -7.97 -6.65
CA ALA A 185 8.04 -6.56 -6.29
C ALA A 185 9.23 -6.12 -5.41
N TYR A 186 9.48 -4.80 -5.41
CA TYR A 186 10.46 -4.11 -4.55
C TYR A 186 11.92 -4.46 -4.85
N GLY A 187 12.24 -4.69 -6.12
CA GLY A 187 13.59 -5.11 -6.51
C GLY A 187 13.84 -6.58 -6.19
N GLY A 188 12.80 -7.42 -6.31
CA GLY A 188 12.76 -8.81 -5.88
C GLY A 188 14.01 -9.61 -6.19
N TRP A 189 14.63 -9.43 -7.36
CA TRP A 189 15.88 -10.12 -7.71
C TRP A 189 16.99 -9.93 -6.64
N LYS A 190 17.17 -8.72 -6.12
CA LYS A 190 18.15 -8.44 -5.06
C LYS A 190 17.73 -9.02 -3.71
N LEU A 191 16.43 -9.21 -3.46
CA LEU A 191 15.95 -9.86 -2.24
C LEU A 191 16.17 -11.38 -2.30
N TRP A 192 16.19 -11.97 -3.50
CA TRP A 192 16.46 -13.40 -3.69
C TRP A 192 17.94 -13.79 -3.48
N THR A 193 18.87 -12.83 -3.58
CA THR A 193 20.31 -13.10 -3.39
C THR A 193 20.70 -13.28 -1.92
N THR A 194 19.94 -12.73 -0.97
CA THR A 194 20.24 -12.82 0.47
C THR A 194 19.30 -13.79 1.19
N ARG A 195 19.80 -14.49 2.22
CA ARG A 195 18.98 -15.43 3.02
C ARG A 195 17.81 -14.74 3.72
N GLN A 196 18.04 -13.53 4.25
CA GLN A 196 17.00 -12.75 4.93
C GLN A 196 15.97 -12.21 3.94
N GLY A 197 16.40 -11.77 2.74
CA GLY A 197 15.50 -11.33 1.68
C GLY A 197 14.60 -12.46 1.18
N ARG A 198 15.15 -13.67 0.96
CA ARG A 198 14.36 -14.87 0.61
C ARG A 198 13.29 -15.18 1.65
N ARG A 199 13.63 -15.16 2.94
CA ARG A 199 12.65 -15.37 4.03
C ARG A 199 11.54 -14.32 4.01
N ARG A 200 11.87 -13.04 3.74
CA ARG A 200 10.86 -11.97 3.64
C ARG A 200 9.91 -12.17 2.44
N VAL A 201 10.45 -12.52 1.27
CA VAL A 201 9.66 -12.78 0.05
C VAL A 201 8.77 -14.02 0.24
N LEU A 202 9.33 -15.13 0.72
CA LEU A 202 8.55 -16.34 1.00
C LEU A 202 7.47 -16.08 2.05
N GLY A 203 7.81 -15.40 3.16
CA GLY A 203 6.87 -15.10 4.23
C GLY A 203 5.68 -14.26 3.77
N ARG A 204 5.91 -13.22 2.96
CA ARG A 204 4.81 -12.39 2.43
C ARG A 204 3.97 -13.12 1.37
N THR A 205 4.61 -13.93 0.51
CA THR A 205 3.89 -14.70 -0.51
C THR A 205 3.05 -15.79 0.11
N LEU A 206 3.61 -16.59 1.03
CA LEU A 206 2.86 -17.62 1.76
C LEU A 206 1.70 -17.02 2.55
N ALA A 207 1.91 -15.89 3.23
CA ALA A 207 0.84 -15.21 3.94
C ALA A 207 -0.27 -14.72 2.99
N GLY A 208 0.08 -14.18 1.82
CA GLY A 208 -0.89 -13.75 0.82
C GLY A 208 -1.71 -14.90 0.22
N VAL A 209 -1.04 -16.00 -0.14
CA VAL A 209 -1.70 -17.21 -0.63
C VAL A 209 -2.57 -17.83 0.45
N ALA A 210 -2.09 -17.89 1.70
CA ALA A 210 -2.88 -18.39 2.83
C ALA A 210 -4.14 -17.55 3.08
N GLY A 211 -4.05 -16.21 3.00
CA GLY A 211 -5.20 -15.33 3.13
C GLY A 211 -6.25 -15.55 2.03
N LEU A 212 -5.81 -15.77 0.79
CA LEU A 212 -6.67 -16.13 -0.34
C LEU A 212 -7.32 -17.50 -0.12
N ALA A 213 -6.49 -18.52 0.17
CA ALA A 213 -6.92 -19.90 0.32
C ALA A 213 -7.88 -20.11 1.49
N LEU A 214 -7.67 -19.45 2.63
CA LEU A 214 -8.51 -19.61 3.82
C LEU A 214 -9.97 -19.22 3.53
N VAL A 215 -10.19 -18.10 2.85
CA VAL A 215 -11.53 -17.60 2.52
C VAL A 215 -12.17 -18.45 1.42
N LEU A 216 -11.43 -18.76 0.35
CA LEU A 216 -11.96 -19.58 -0.74
C LEU A 216 -12.26 -21.00 -0.30
N PHE A 217 -11.35 -21.64 0.45
CA PHE A 217 -11.54 -22.99 0.96
C PHE A 217 -12.74 -23.06 1.91
N GLY A 218 -12.90 -22.09 2.81
CA GLY A 218 -14.08 -22.02 3.67
C GLY A 218 -15.39 -21.97 2.88
N TYR A 219 -15.45 -21.15 1.83
CA TYR A 219 -16.61 -21.10 0.94
C TYR A 219 -16.80 -22.40 0.14
N MET A 220 -15.73 -22.96 -0.42
CA MET A 220 -15.78 -24.20 -1.19
C MET A 220 -16.19 -25.40 -0.32
N SER A 221 -15.83 -25.41 0.97
CA SER A 221 -16.33 -26.38 1.94
C SER A 221 -17.85 -26.23 2.15
N TYR A 222 -18.36 -25.01 2.25
CA TYR A 222 -19.82 -24.79 2.31
C TYR A 222 -20.51 -25.26 1.03
N TYR A 223 -19.96 -24.93 -0.14
CA TYR A 223 -20.42 -25.44 -1.43
C TYR A 223 -20.46 -26.98 -1.46
N TYR A 224 -19.40 -27.64 -0.99
CA TYR A 224 -19.31 -29.10 -0.91
C TYR A 224 -20.43 -29.72 -0.09
N THR A 225 -20.82 -29.10 1.04
CA THR A 225 -21.93 -29.60 1.86
C THR A 225 -23.28 -29.60 1.15
N GLN A 226 -23.44 -28.78 0.10
CA GLN A 226 -24.68 -28.66 -0.66
C GLN A 226 -24.65 -29.45 -1.99
N ALA A 227 -23.48 -29.53 -2.65
CA ALA A 227 -23.34 -30.10 -3.99
C ALA A 227 -22.60 -31.45 -4.04
N GLY A 228 -21.99 -31.90 -2.93
CA GLY A 228 -21.17 -33.12 -2.87
C GLY A 228 -19.82 -33.02 -3.59
N GLN A 229 -19.46 -31.87 -4.15
CA GLN A 229 -18.20 -31.59 -4.82
C GLN A 229 -17.72 -30.17 -4.53
N PHE A 230 -16.42 -29.90 -4.61
CA PHE A 230 -15.88 -28.57 -4.38
C PHE A 230 -16.16 -27.66 -5.58
N GLY A 231 -16.67 -26.45 -5.32
CA GLY A 231 -17.01 -25.47 -6.34
C GLY A 231 -17.16 -24.06 -5.79
N LEU A 232 -17.30 -23.09 -6.68
CA LEU A 232 -17.55 -21.67 -6.33
C LEU A 232 -18.91 -21.18 -6.80
N THR A 233 -19.51 -21.86 -7.77
CA THR A 233 -20.78 -21.52 -8.42
C THR A 233 -21.33 -22.79 -9.07
N GLY A 234 -22.65 -22.90 -9.21
CA GLY A 234 -23.29 -23.95 -10.03
C GLY A 234 -23.34 -23.64 -11.52
N ALA A 235 -22.60 -22.63 -12.00
CA ALA A 235 -22.49 -22.32 -13.42
C ALA A 235 -22.08 -23.56 -14.24
N SER A 236 -22.83 -23.85 -15.30
CA SER A 236 -22.60 -24.96 -16.21
C SER A 236 -21.72 -24.55 -17.42
N ASN A 237 -21.33 -25.53 -18.24
CA ASN A 237 -20.43 -25.31 -19.40
C ASN A 237 -21.07 -24.53 -20.57
N ASN A 238 -22.32 -24.06 -20.44
CA ASN A 238 -23.10 -23.37 -21.47
C ASN A 238 -22.42 -22.07 -21.93
N VAL A 239 -21.74 -21.41 -21.01
CA VAL A 239 -20.94 -20.20 -21.24
C VAL A 239 -19.82 -20.47 -22.26
N LEU A 240 -19.10 -21.57 -22.05
CA LEU A 240 -18.00 -21.95 -22.94
C LEU A 240 -18.53 -22.40 -24.30
N TYR A 241 -19.65 -23.12 -24.32
CA TYR A 241 -20.36 -23.44 -25.55
C TYR A 241 -20.74 -22.18 -26.34
N GLY A 242 -21.42 -21.22 -25.72
CA GLY A 242 -21.90 -20.03 -26.42
C GLY A 242 -20.78 -19.22 -27.06
N ARG A 243 -19.62 -19.12 -26.39
CA ARG A 243 -18.43 -18.51 -26.98
C ARG A 243 -17.92 -19.28 -28.20
N MET A 244 -17.82 -20.59 -28.10
CA MET A 244 -17.29 -21.39 -29.20
C MET A 244 -18.29 -21.50 -30.35
N ALA A 245 -19.60 -21.45 -30.07
CA ALA A 245 -20.66 -21.43 -31.06
C ALA A 245 -20.55 -20.22 -31.99
N THR A 246 -20.14 -19.04 -31.53
CA THR A 246 -19.94 -17.89 -32.43
C THR A 246 -18.71 -18.00 -33.33
N ILE A 247 -17.78 -18.92 -33.04
CA ILE A 247 -16.47 -19.03 -33.71
C ILE A 247 -16.38 -20.27 -34.61
N ALA A 248 -17.04 -21.37 -34.23
CA ALA A 248 -16.80 -22.70 -34.78
C ALA A 248 -17.11 -22.83 -36.28
N GLU A 249 -16.11 -23.00 -37.13
CA GLU A 249 -16.34 -23.58 -38.47
C GLU A 249 -16.55 -25.08 -38.33
N CYS A 250 -17.79 -25.53 -38.49
CA CYS A 250 -18.17 -26.90 -38.15
C CYS A 250 -17.55 -27.96 -39.06
N ASP A 251 -17.21 -27.61 -40.30
CA ASP A 251 -16.50 -28.50 -41.22
C ASP A 251 -15.05 -28.80 -40.77
N LYS A 252 -14.49 -27.99 -39.88
CA LYS A 252 -13.15 -28.21 -39.29
C LYS A 252 -13.19 -29.09 -38.03
N LEU A 253 -14.37 -29.52 -37.58
CA LEU A 253 -14.52 -30.39 -36.42
C LEU A 253 -14.46 -31.86 -36.82
N PRO A 254 -14.08 -32.77 -35.90
CA PRO A 254 -14.12 -34.21 -36.16
C PRO A 254 -15.53 -34.65 -36.58
N ASP A 255 -15.60 -35.67 -37.42
CA ASP A 255 -16.85 -36.30 -37.83
C ASP A 255 -17.48 -37.06 -36.65
N ASP A 256 -18.27 -36.33 -35.86
CA ASP A 256 -19.01 -36.80 -34.68
C ASP A 256 -20.43 -36.23 -34.77
N GLN A 257 -21.42 -37.11 -34.85
CA GLN A 257 -22.83 -36.73 -35.00
C GLN A 257 -23.31 -35.86 -33.83
N GLY A 258 -22.85 -36.14 -32.60
CA GLY A 258 -23.19 -35.35 -31.41
C GLY A 258 -22.61 -33.95 -31.48
N LEU A 259 -21.40 -33.77 -32.04
CA LEU A 259 -20.82 -32.44 -32.24
C LEU A 259 -21.49 -31.66 -33.36
N ARG A 260 -21.99 -32.33 -34.41
CA ARG A 260 -22.76 -31.70 -35.49
C ARG A 260 -24.07 -31.10 -34.98
N ILE A 261 -24.76 -31.76 -34.06
CA ILE A 261 -25.99 -31.21 -33.43
C ILE A 261 -25.69 -29.95 -32.61
N MET A 262 -24.46 -29.81 -32.09
CA MET A 262 -24.05 -28.62 -31.34
C MET A 262 -23.68 -27.44 -32.26
N CYS A 263 -23.55 -27.66 -33.57
CA CYS A 263 -23.20 -26.62 -34.53
C CYS A 263 -24.37 -25.67 -34.77
N PRO A 264 -24.15 -24.35 -34.73
CA PRO A 264 -25.15 -23.40 -35.19
C PRO A 264 -25.41 -23.56 -36.69
N ASP A 265 -26.67 -23.50 -37.08
CA ASP A 265 -27.10 -23.56 -38.48
C ASP A 265 -26.73 -22.29 -39.25
N GLU A 266 -26.57 -21.16 -38.54
CA GLU A 266 -26.24 -19.90 -39.18
C GLU A 266 -24.77 -19.85 -39.65
N PRO A 267 -24.51 -19.30 -40.86
CA PRO A 267 -23.14 -19.05 -41.30
C PRO A 267 -22.45 -18.06 -40.35
N LEU A 268 -21.11 -18.10 -40.27
CA LEU A 268 -20.33 -17.33 -39.28
C LEU A 268 -20.70 -15.85 -39.17
N GLY A 269 -20.96 -15.18 -40.30
CA GLY A 269 -21.34 -13.77 -40.33
C GLY A 269 -22.75 -13.46 -39.84
N GLU A 270 -23.63 -14.45 -39.73
CA GLU A 270 -25.05 -14.33 -39.36
C GLU A 270 -25.39 -14.99 -38.02
N ARG A 271 -24.38 -15.56 -37.36
CA ARG A 271 -24.52 -16.16 -36.03
C ARG A 271 -25.09 -15.17 -35.03
N LYS A 272 -25.74 -15.70 -33.99
CA LYS A 272 -26.29 -14.90 -32.90
C LYS A 272 -25.21 -14.53 -31.88
N SER A 273 -25.58 -13.78 -30.85
CA SER A 273 -24.66 -13.37 -29.79
C SER A 273 -24.22 -14.54 -28.90
N VAL A 274 -23.09 -14.35 -28.21
CA VAL A 274 -22.65 -15.30 -27.16
C VAL A 274 -23.76 -15.46 -26.10
N ASP A 275 -24.35 -14.34 -25.66
CA ASP A 275 -25.51 -14.29 -24.75
C ASP A 275 -26.68 -15.16 -25.25
N PHE A 276 -26.99 -15.12 -26.55
CA PHE A 276 -28.04 -15.94 -27.16
C PHE A 276 -27.73 -17.43 -27.06
N TYR A 277 -26.56 -17.86 -27.55
CA TYR A 277 -26.17 -19.27 -27.52
C TYR A 277 -26.02 -19.81 -26.08
N THR A 278 -25.60 -18.96 -25.13
CA THR A 278 -25.44 -19.35 -23.71
C THR A 278 -26.76 -19.49 -22.96
N HIS A 279 -27.72 -18.58 -23.18
CA HIS A 279 -28.91 -18.47 -22.33
C HIS A 279 -30.23 -18.86 -23.00
N PHE A 280 -30.36 -18.71 -24.32
CA PHE A 280 -31.63 -18.89 -25.01
C PHE A 280 -31.68 -20.17 -25.83
N GLN A 281 -30.57 -20.54 -26.47
CA GLN A 281 -30.52 -21.76 -27.26
C GLN A 281 -30.10 -22.96 -26.40
N TYR A 282 -28.98 -22.84 -25.68
CA TYR A 282 -28.51 -23.95 -24.87
C TYR A 282 -29.40 -24.17 -23.63
N GLY A 283 -30.09 -25.30 -23.61
CA GLY A 283 -30.95 -25.70 -22.49
C GLY A 283 -32.41 -25.29 -22.63
N SER A 284 -32.84 -24.73 -23.76
CA SER A 284 -34.27 -24.61 -24.06
C SER A 284 -34.90 -26.00 -24.19
N ALA A 285 -36.21 -26.09 -23.87
CA ALA A 285 -36.95 -27.34 -23.95
C ALA A 285 -36.99 -27.90 -25.38
N ASP A 286 -36.96 -27.00 -26.36
CA ASP A 286 -37.08 -27.28 -27.79
C ASP A 286 -35.73 -27.54 -28.48
N TRP A 287 -34.60 -27.48 -27.74
CA TRP A 287 -33.26 -27.68 -28.31
C TRP A 287 -32.54 -28.89 -27.70
N PRO A 288 -31.90 -29.77 -28.50
CA PRO A 288 -32.05 -29.91 -29.94
C PRO A 288 -33.39 -30.58 -30.32
N GLU A 289 -33.92 -30.28 -31.52
CA GLU A 289 -35.12 -30.93 -32.07
C GLU A 289 -34.89 -32.43 -32.36
N GLU A 290 -33.63 -32.82 -32.59
CA GLU A 290 -33.23 -34.21 -32.82
C GLU A 290 -32.86 -34.94 -31.51
N PRO A 291 -33.16 -36.25 -31.38
CA PRO A 291 -32.67 -37.07 -30.27
C PRO A 291 -31.13 -37.04 -30.21
N LEU A 292 -30.58 -36.97 -29.01
CA LEU A 292 -29.13 -37.09 -28.84
C LEU A 292 -28.65 -38.45 -29.40
N PRO A 293 -27.58 -38.48 -30.20
CA PRO A 293 -27.22 -39.64 -31.01
C PRO A 293 -26.61 -40.78 -30.19
N ASP A 294 -26.28 -40.54 -28.92
CA ASP A 294 -25.74 -41.51 -27.98
C ASP A 294 -26.12 -41.18 -26.51
N ASP A 295 -25.48 -41.86 -25.57
CA ASP A 295 -25.71 -41.75 -24.13
C ASP A 295 -25.15 -40.46 -23.51
N ARG A 296 -24.44 -39.62 -24.28
CA ARG A 296 -23.89 -38.35 -23.78
C ARG A 296 -25.04 -37.35 -23.56
N ASP A 297 -25.03 -36.72 -22.40
CA ASP A 297 -25.95 -35.63 -22.11
C ASP A 297 -25.55 -34.30 -22.79
N LYS A 298 -26.48 -33.34 -22.80
CA LYS A 298 -26.27 -31.99 -23.35
C LYS A 298 -25.03 -31.31 -22.76
N ALA A 299 -24.77 -31.49 -21.46
CA ALA A 299 -23.64 -30.88 -20.75
C ALA A 299 -22.29 -31.41 -21.23
N THR A 300 -22.23 -32.71 -21.48
CA THR A 300 -21.06 -33.41 -22.00
C THR A 300 -20.77 -32.98 -23.43
N LEU A 301 -21.80 -32.92 -24.29
CA LEU A 301 -21.67 -32.49 -25.68
C LEU A 301 -21.23 -31.02 -25.81
N ALA A 302 -21.82 -30.08 -25.06
CA ALA A 302 -21.37 -28.69 -25.04
C ALA A 302 -19.89 -28.54 -24.67
N ARG A 303 -19.48 -29.25 -23.63
CA ARG A 303 -18.09 -29.24 -23.17
C ARG A 303 -17.16 -29.80 -24.26
N GLN A 304 -17.52 -30.95 -24.84
CA GLN A 304 -16.72 -31.57 -25.90
C GLN A 304 -16.63 -30.70 -27.14
N PHE A 305 -17.76 -30.16 -27.61
CA PHE A 305 -17.82 -29.21 -28.71
C PHE A 305 -16.87 -28.04 -28.48
N ALA A 306 -17.00 -27.38 -27.33
CA ALA A 306 -16.17 -26.22 -27.03
C ALA A 306 -14.66 -26.56 -27.00
N TYR A 307 -14.26 -27.68 -26.40
CA TYR A 307 -12.87 -28.13 -26.44
C TYR A 307 -12.39 -28.46 -27.84
N ARG A 308 -13.23 -29.09 -28.67
CA ARG A 308 -12.87 -29.41 -30.06
C ARG A 308 -12.71 -28.16 -30.90
N VAL A 309 -13.54 -27.14 -30.73
CA VAL A 309 -13.36 -25.83 -31.38
C VAL A 309 -12.03 -25.21 -30.95
N MET A 310 -11.75 -25.14 -29.64
CA MET A 310 -10.49 -24.59 -29.14
C MET A 310 -9.24 -25.30 -29.66
N LEU A 311 -9.28 -26.63 -29.79
CA LEU A 311 -8.14 -27.42 -30.26
C LEU A 311 -7.95 -27.40 -31.77
N ASN A 312 -9.03 -27.40 -32.56
CA ASN A 312 -8.97 -27.44 -34.03
C ASN A 312 -8.91 -26.04 -34.65
N GLN A 313 -9.36 -25.00 -33.95
CA GLN A 313 -9.44 -23.61 -34.44
C GLN A 313 -8.80 -22.61 -33.47
N PRO A 314 -7.56 -22.84 -32.98
CA PRO A 314 -6.97 -22.03 -31.91
C PRO A 314 -6.69 -20.58 -32.33
N LEU A 315 -6.37 -20.34 -33.60
CA LEU A 315 -6.09 -19.00 -34.13
C LEU A 315 -7.39 -18.19 -34.28
N ASP A 316 -8.49 -18.82 -34.69
CA ASP A 316 -9.79 -18.17 -34.82
C ASP A 316 -10.32 -17.78 -33.44
N VAL A 317 -10.15 -18.67 -32.45
CA VAL A 317 -10.47 -18.37 -31.05
C VAL A 317 -9.62 -17.22 -30.52
N ALA A 318 -8.30 -17.26 -30.71
CA ALA A 318 -7.41 -16.18 -30.26
C ALA A 318 -7.75 -14.85 -30.95
N GLY A 319 -8.04 -14.87 -32.25
CA GLY A 319 -8.44 -13.71 -33.04
C GLY A 319 -9.72 -13.06 -32.51
N ALA A 320 -10.76 -13.87 -32.25
CA ALA A 320 -12.02 -13.39 -31.69
C ALA A 320 -11.82 -12.76 -30.30
N VAL A 321 -11.02 -13.39 -29.43
CA VAL A 321 -10.73 -12.86 -28.08
C VAL A 321 -9.91 -11.56 -28.16
N LEU A 322 -8.94 -11.46 -29.06
CA LEU A 322 -8.16 -10.24 -29.27
C LEU A 322 -8.99 -9.10 -29.85
N TYR A 323 -9.92 -9.41 -30.75
CA TYR A 323 -10.87 -8.44 -31.29
C TYR A 323 -11.74 -7.85 -30.17
N ASP A 324 -12.34 -8.70 -29.33
CA ASP A 324 -13.15 -8.28 -28.19
C ASP A 324 -12.35 -7.53 -27.13
N PHE A 325 -11.10 -7.95 -26.89
CA PHE A 325 -10.20 -7.22 -26.03
C PHE A 325 -9.96 -5.80 -26.57
N GLY A 326 -9.74 -5.65 -27.89
CA GLY A 326 -9.54 -4.38 -28.57
C GLY A 326 -10.71 -3.41 -28.44
N LYS A 327 -11.96 -3.91 -28.43
CA LYS A 327 -13.18 -3.10 -28.26
C LYS A 327 -13.14 -2.25 -26.98
N ASN A 328 -12.48 -2.71 -25.92
CA ASN A 328 -12.29 -1.96 -24.67
C ASN A 328 -11.51 -0.65 -24.83
N PHE A 329 -10.89 -0.41 -25.98
CA PHE A 329 -10.14 0.82 -26.26
C PHE A 329 -10.77 1.64 -27.39
N SER A 330 -11.97 1.28 -27.85
CA SER A 330 -12.70 2.03 -28.88
C SER A 330 -12.98 3.47 -28.44
N PRO A 331 -12.83 4.47 -29.33
CA PRO A 331 -13.18 5.85 -29.03
C PRO A 331 -14.67 6.05 -28.70
N PHE A 332 -15.54 5.20 -29.22
CA PHE A 332 -16.98 5.30 -29.04
C PHE A 332 -17.51 4.04 -28.34
N LYS A 333 -18.42 4.25 -27.39
CA LYS A 333 -19.16 3.15 -26.78
C LYS A 333 -20.43 2.88 -27.57
N GLU A 334 -20.32 1.97 -28.52
CA GLU A 334 -21.40 1.56 -29.43
C GLU A 334 -21.76 0.08 -29.23
N THR A 335 -22.88 -0.35 -29.80
CA THR A 335 -23.22 -1.77 -29.91
C THR A 335 -22.47 -2.33 -31.11
N PHE A 336 -21.55 -3.26 -30.87
CA PHE A 336 -20.96 -4.04 -31.96
C PHE A 336 -21.88 -5.21 -32.31
N TYR A 337 -21.75 -5.70 -33.54
CA TYR A 337 -22.49 -6.87 -34.01
C TYR A 337 -22.30 -8.06 -33.05
N ASN A 338 -23.41 -8.72 -32.67
CA ASN A 338 -23.44 -9.88 -31.77
C ASN A 338 -22.97 -9.67 -30.31
N ASP A 339 -22.79 -8.42 -29.87
CA ASP A 339 -22.49 -8.12 -28.48
C ASP A 339 -23.74 -7.68 -27.70
N VAL A 340 -23.62 -7.65 -26.37
CA VAL A 340 -24.66 -7.11 -25.50
C VAL A 340 -24.91 -5.63 -25.84
N PRO A 341 -26.16 -5.21 -26.13
CA PRO A 341 -26.47 -3.84 -26.53
C PRO A 341 -25.99 -2.79 -25.52
N VAL A 342 -25.32 -1.73 -26.01
CA VAL A 342 -24.76 -0.67 -25.15
C VAL A 342 -25.83 0.07 -24.36
N GLU A 343 -27.05 0.15 -24.90
CA GLU A 343 -28.21 0.81 -24.29
C GLU A 343 -28.61 0.22 -22.93
N ARG A 344 -28.29 -1.07 -22.66
CA ARG A 344 -28.48 -1.68 -21.32
C ARG A 344 -27.64 -0.97 -20.25
N TRP A 345 -26.54 -0.35 -20.65
CA TRP A 345 -25.59 0.35 -19.77
C TRP A 345 -25.67 1.88 -19.91
N GLN A 346 -26.67 2.38 -20.64
CA GLN A 346 -26.96 3.80 -20.79
C GLN A 346 -28.16 4.21 -19.93
N PHE A 347 -28.11 5.42 -19.38
CA PHE A 347 -29.26 6.06 -18.75
C PHE A 347 -30.40 6.22 -19.76
N GLN A 348 -31.61 5.82 -19.38
CA GLN A 348 -32.82 5.87 -20.22
C GLN A 348 -33.74 6.99 -19.74
N THR A 349 -34.49 7.63 -20.63
CA THR A 349 -35.42 8.72 -20.24
C THR A 349 -36.68 8.22 -19.52
N HIS A 350 -36.80 6.91 -19.33
CA HIS A 350 -37.82 6.21 -18.57
C HIS A 350 -37.15 5.15 -17.69
N TYR A 351 -37.89 4.57 -16.74
CA TYR A 351 -37.39 3.43 -15.98
C TYR A 351 -37.22 2.21 -16.91
N PRO A 352 -36.02 1.63 -17.05
CA PRO A 352 -35.80 0.50 -17.95
C PRO A 352 -36.29 -0.82 -17.34
N TYR A 353 -37.01 -1.61 -18.14
CA TYR A 353 -37.40 -2.97 -17.80
C TYR A 353 -36.61 -3.93 -18.69
N HIS A 354 -35.77 -4.77 -18.07
CA HIS A 354 -35.02 -5.80 -18.78
C HIS A 354 -35.70 -7.15 -18.59
N ASP A 355 -35.75 -7.94 -19.65
CA ASP A 355 -36.46 -9.21 -19.67
C ASP A 355 -35.95 -10.18 -18.60
N VAL A 356 -36.85 -10.57 -17.70
CA VAL A 356 -36.67 -11.59 -16.65
C VAL A 356 -37.67 -12.73 -16.80
N GLY A 357 -38.40 -12.77 -17.92
CA GLY A 357 -39.49 -13.69 -18.21
C GLY A 357 -40.76 -12.97 -18.68
N THR A 358 -41.82 -13.76 -18.90
CA THR A 358 -43.11 -13.31 -19.44
C THR A 358 -43.84 -12.29 -18.56
N GLU A 359 -43.50 -12.20 -17.27
CA GLU A 359 -44.10 -11.28 -16.29
C GLU A 359 -43.11 -10.20 -15.79
N THR A 360 -42.27 -9.70 -16.71
CA THR A 360 -41.19 -8.75 -16.36
C THR A 360 -41.67 -7.52 -15.59
N PRO A 361 -42.65 -6.70 -16.05
CA PRO A 361 -43.09 -5.53 -15.30
C PRO A 361 -43.64 -5.86 -13.90
N GLN A 362 -44.43 -6.92 -13.79
CA GLN A 362 -45.04 -7.37 -12.54
C GLN A 362 -43.96 -7.79 -11.53
N THR A 363 -42.92 -8.48 -12.00
CA THR A 363 -41.78 -8.88 -11.17
C THR A 363 -41.08 -7.65 -10.59
N TYR A 364 -40.77 -6.66 -11.42
CA TYR A 364 -40.17 -5.40 -10.97
C TYR A 364 -41.05 -4.68 -9.94
N HIS A 365 -42.36 -4.59 -10.20
CA HIS A 365 -43.32 -3.95 -9.30
C HIS A 365 -43.41 -4.65 -7.95
N ALA A 366 -43.48 -5.98 -7.93
CA ALA A 366 -43.55 -6.76 -6.71
C ALA A 366 -42.36 -6.52 -5.78
N TRP A 367 -41.14 -6.54 -6.34
CA TRP A 367 -39.91 -6.32 -5.55
C TRP A 367 -39.79 -4.87 -5.06
N THR A 368 -40.10 -3.89 -5.91
CA THR A 368 -39.97 -2.47 -5.54
C THR A 368 -41.02 -2.03 -4.52
N LEU A 369 -42.26 -2.50 -4.62
CA LEU A 369 -43.28 -2.28 -3.60
C LEU A 369 -42.89 -2.94 -2.27
N ALA A 370 -42.32 -4.15 -2.31
CA ALA A 370 -41.94 -4.87 -1.10
C ALA A 370 -40.81 -4.19 -0.29
N TYR A 371 -39.88 -3.49 -0.95
CA TYR A 371 -38.70 -2.90 -0.29
C TYR A 371 -38.73 -1.38 -0.15
N ASP A 372 -39.44 -0.68 -1.03
CA ASP A 372 -39.45 0.79 -1.06
C ASP A 372 -40.88 1.39 -1.05
N ASP A 373 -41.94 0.55 -1.01
CA ASP A 373 -43.36 0.98 -1.02
C ASP A 373 -43.71 1.93 -2.17
N GLN A 374 -43.05 1.76 -3.32
CA GLN A 374 -43.26 2.59 -4.51
C GLN A 374 -43.04 1.79 -5.80
N LEU A 375 -43.74 2.20 -6.86
CA LEU A 375 -43.50 1.66 -8.20
C LEU A 375 -42.24 2.28 -8.83
N PRO A 376 -41.52 1.54 -9.68
CA PRO A 376 -40.35 2.06 -10.36
C PRO A 376 -40.72 3.20 -11.30
N HIS A 377 -40.08 4.35 -11.13
CA HIS A 377 -40.26 5.52 -11.98
C HIS A 377 -38.94 6.24 -12.23
N ALA A 378 -38.91 7.04 -13.30
CA ALA A 378 -37.78 7.89 -13.62
C ALA A 378 -38.24 9.34 -13.82
N ASP A 379 -37.55 10.29 -13.19
CA ASP A 379 -37.73 11.71 -13.49
C ASP A 379 -37.15 12.00 -14.87
N ARG A 380 -38.01 12.39 -15.80
CA ARG A 380 -37.65 12.52 -17.21
C ARG A 380 -36.59 13.59 -17.45
N ASP A 381 -36.62 14.70 -16.72
CA ASP A 381 -35.71 15.83 -16.97
C ASP A 381 -34.31 15.50 -16.45
N LEU A 382 -34.23 14.98 -15.22
CA LEU A 382 -32.96 14.53 -14.64
C LEU A 382 -32.37 13.35 -15.43
N ALA A 383 -33.20 12.39 -15.84
CA ALA A 383 -32.76 11.26 -16.65
C ALA A 383 -32.29 11.70 -18.05
N THR A 384 -32.95 12.68 -18.67
CA THR A 384 -32.53 13.27 -19.95
C THR A 384 -31.19 13.98 -19.82
N PHE A 385 -30.95 14.70 -18.72
CA PHE A 385 -29.65 15.29 -18.43
C PHE A 385 -28.55 14.24 -18.32
N LEU A 386 -28.76 13.17 -17.54
CA LEU A 386 -27.78 12.08 -17.36
C LEU A 386 -27.49 11.37 -18.68
N ARG A 387 -28.53 11.08 -19.47
CA ARG A 387 -28.39 10.47 -20.80
C ARG A 387 -27.62 11.39 -21.74
N SER A 388 -27.93 12.68 -21.77
CA SER A 388 -27.20 13.67 -22.57
C SER A 388 -25.74 13.78 -22.15
N TYR A 389 -25.46 13.82 -20.84
CA TYR A 389 -24.10 13.79 -20.31
C TYR A 389 -23.35 12.54 -20.80
N GLN A 390 -23.97 11.37 -20.69
CA GLN A 390 -23.38 10.10 -21.10
C GLN A 390 -23.11 10.04 -22.61
N LEU A 391 -24.06 10.42 -23.46
CA LEU A 391 -23.93 10.32 -24.91
C LEU A 391 -22.97 11.38 -25.49
N ASN A 392 -22.83 12.53 -24.83
CA ASN A 392 -21.94 13.62 -25.26
C ASN A 392 -20.53 13.53 -24.66
N GLY A 393 -20.06 12.32 -24.34
CA GLY A 393 -18.68 12.08 -23.91
C GLY A 393 -18.43 12.17 -22.40
N GLY A 394 -19.48 12.17 -21.57
CA GLY A 394 -19.40 12.05 -20.11
C GLY A 394 -18.97 10.66 -19.62
N TYR A 395 -18.02 10.02 -20.30
CA TYR A 395 -17.46 8.73 -19.94
C TYR A 395 -15.95 8.71 -20.23
N THR A 396 -15.24 7.73 -19.68
CA THR A 396 -13.81 7.57 -19.89
C THR A 396 -13.56 7.07 -21.31
N TRP A 397 -12.94 7.92 -22.11
CA TRP A 397 -12.63 7.62 -23.51
C TRP A 397 -11.72 6.38 -23.64
N GLY A 398 -12.04 5.46 -24.57
CA GLY A 398 -11.25 4.24 -24.76
C GLY A 398 -9.76 4.49 -25.06
N PRO A 399 -9.39 5.45 -25.94
CA PRO A 399 -8.00 5.82 -26.15
C PRO A 399 -7.31 6.40 -24.92
N LEU A 400 -8.04 7.03 -23.99
CA LEU A 400 -7.49 7.45 -22.71
C LEU A 400 -7.18 6.22 -21.82
N LEU A 401 -8.05 5.21 -21.80
CA LEU A 401 -7.75 3.93 -21.14
C LEU A 401 -6.56 3.21 -21.79
N ALA A 402 -6.43 3.28 -23.13
CA ALA A 402 -5.28 2.74 -23.84
C ALA A 402 -3.98 3.45 -23.44
N ALA A 403 -4.02 4.78 -23.29
CA ALA A 403 -2.89 5.56 -22.78
C ALA A 403 -2.51 5.15 -21.35
N TYR A 404 -3.49 4.95 -20.46
CA TYR A 404 -3.22 4.44 -19.11
C TYR A 404 -2.61 3.04 -19.14
N ALA A 405 -3.14 2.13 -19.96
CA ALA A 405 -2.58 0.79 -20.14
C ALA A 405 -1.14 0.86 -20.68
N LEU A 406 -0.88 1.67 -21.70
CA LEU A 406 0.44 1.87 -22.29
C LEU A 406 1.45 2.37 -21.26
N PHE A 407 1.17 3.47 -20.56
CA PHE A 407 2.08 3.99 -19.54
C PHE A 407 2.25 3.02 -18.37
N GLY A 408 1.20 2.28 -18.01
CA GLY A 408 1.24 1.24 -16.99
C GLY A 408 2.19 0.10 -17.39
N ILE A 409 2.07 -0.39 -18.62
CA ILE A 409 2.94 -1.44 -19.20
C ILE A 409 4.38 -0.94 -19.28
N LEU A 410 4.64 0.21 -19.91
CA LEU A 410 5.98 0.79 -20.06
C LEU A 410 6.65 1.03 -18.68
N GLY A 411 5.87 1.49 -17.70
CA GLY A 411 6.31 1.61 -16.32
C GLY A 411 6.63 0.27 -15.67
N ALA A 412 5.79 -0.75 -15.88
CA ALA A 412 5.93 -2.10 -15.35
C ALA A 412 7.12 -2.88 -15.95
N VAL A 413 7.40 -2.72 -17.26
CA VAL A 413 8.58 -3.34 -17.89
C VAL A 413 9.87 -2.60 -17.59
N GLY A 414 9.77 -1.34 -17.12
CA GLY A 414 10.92 -0.57 -16.64
C GLY A 414 11.58 0.31 -17.70
N VAL A 415 10.81 0.87 -18.64
CA VAL A 415 11.31 1.79 -19.66
C VAL A 415 11.82 3.09 -19.05
N GLY A 416 12.97 3.58 -19.54
CA GLY A 416 13.58 4.83 -19.08
C GLY A 416 13.95 4.82 -17.59
N LYS A 417 13.54 5.85 -16.84
CA LYS A 417 13.83 5.95 -15.40
C LYS A 417 13.06 4.90 -14.57
N ALA A 418 12.04 4.25 -15.13
CA ALA A 418 11.24 3.26 -14.44
C ALA A 418 12.06 2.02 -14.04
N ARG A 419 13.15 1.68 -14.76
CA ARG A 419 14.03 0.54 -14.45
C ARG A 419 14.55 0.54 -13.01
N ARG A 420 14.78 1.73 -12.45
CA ARG A 420 15.29 1.94 -11.10
C ARG A 420 14.23 2.48 -10.13
N SER A 421 12.98 2.64 -10.60
CA SER A 421 11.90 3.24 -9.81
C SER A 421 11.19 2.17 -8.97
N PRO A 422 10.97 2.42 -7.67
CA PRO A 422 10.15 1.53 -6.84
C PRO A 422 8.66 1.52 -7.24
N LEU A 423 8.23 2.45 -8.10
CA LEU A 423 6.86 2.54 -8.61
C LEU A 423 6.53 1.44 -9.63
N ARG A 424 7.56 0.81 -10.22
CA ARG A 424 7.43 -0.24 -11.24
C ARG A 424 6.50 -1.37 -10.80
N SER A 425 6.66 -1.85 -9.56
CA SER A 425 5.84 -2.96 -9.06
C SER A 425 4.38 -2.55 -8.82
N GLY A 426 4.13 -1.30 -8.43
CA GLY A 426 2.77 -0.78 -8.30
C GLY A 426 2.07 -0.67 -9.67
N ALA A 427 2.80 -0.19 -10.69
CA ALA A 427 2.30 -0.15 -12.06
C ALA A 427 2.01 -1.56 -12.60
N PHE A 428 2.88 -2.54 -12.34
CA PHE A 428 2.66 -3.94 -12.70
C PHE A 428 1.40 -4.53 -12.06
N LEU A 429 1.23 -4.40 -10.74
CA LEU A 429 0.08 -4.96 -10.04
C LEU A 429 -1.23 -4.40 -10.59
N ALA A 430 -1.36 -3.07 -10.64
CA ALA A 430 -2.61 -2.44 -11.05
C ALA A 430 -2.91 -2.67 -12.54
N THR A 431 -1.94 -2.43 -13.42
CA THR A 431 -2.13 -2.58 -14.87
C THR A 431 -2.30 -4.04 -15.26
N GLY A 432 -1.48 -4.95 -14.72
CA GLY A 432 -1.58 -6.38 -14.98
C GLY A 432 -2.90 -6.97 -14.50
N SER A 433 -3.39 -6.54 -13.33
CA SER A 433 -4.72 -6.96 -12.83
C SER A 433 -5.84 -6.45 -13.72
N ALA A 434 -5.75 -5.21 -14.24
CA ALA A 434 -6.77 -4.69 -15.13
C ALA A 434 -6.80 -5.42 -16.47
N LEU A 435 -5.62 -5.59 -17.10
CA LEU A 435 -5.52 -6.22 -18.42
C LEU A 435 -5.93 -7.70 -18.37
N ILE A 436 -5.62 -8.43 -17.29
CA ILE A 436 -6.03 -9.84 -17.19
C ILE A 436 -7.54 -9.98 -16.97
N ILE A 437 -8.19 -9.04 -16.26
CA ILE A 437 -9.66 -9.01 -16.16
C ILE A 437 -10.30 -8.71 -17.52
N LEU A 438 -9.77 -7.73 -18.25
CA LEU A 438 -10.27 -7.38 -19.58
C LEU A 438 -10.09 -8.54 -20.56
N ALA A 439 -8.94 -9.20 -20.54
CA ALA A 439 -8.66 -10.39 -21.37
C ALA A 439 -9.56 -11.57 -20.97
N GLY A 440 -9.74 -11.82 -19.67
CA GLY A 440 -10.62 -12.89 -19.19
C GLY A 440 -12.10 -12.63 -19.52
N SER A 441 -12.52 -11.38 -19.51
CA SER A 441 -13.88 -10.99 -19.93
C SER A 441 -14.04 -11.17 -21.44
N ALA A 442 -13.08 -10.70 -22.25
CA ALA A 442 -13.07 -10.90 -23.70
C ALA A 442 -12.98 -12.37 -24.13
N ALA A 443 -12.37 -13.22 -23.30
CA ALA A 443 -12.35 -14.67 -23.51
C ALA A 443 -13.74 -15.31 -23.32
N PHE A 444 -14.63 -14.64 -22.61
CA PHE A 444 -16.02 -15.04 -22.43
C PHE A 444 -16.92 -14.33 -23.45
N GLU A 445 -17.14 -13.02 -23.29
CA GLU A 445 -17.91 -12.17 -24.18
C GLU A 445 -17.54 -10.69 -23.96
N PHE A 446 -17.76 -9.85 -24.96
CA PHE A 446 -17.62 -8.41 -24.77
C PHE A 446 -18.91 -7.78 -24.23
N SER A 447 -18.76 -6.96 -23.20
CA SER A 447 -19.81 -6.06 -22.72
C SER A 447 -19.17 -4.84 -22.06
N TRP A 448 -19.73 -3.66 -22.30
CA TRP A 448 -19.25 -2.41 -21.68
C TRP A 448 -19.28 -2.44 -20.15
N ARG A 449 -20.16 -3.27 -19.55
CA ARG A 449 -20.17 -3.57 -18.11
C ARG A 449 -18.86 -4.21 -17.64
N TYR A 450 -18.28 -5.13 -18.40
CA TYR A 450 -17.08 -5.87 -18.00
C TYR A 450 -15.79 -5.03 -18.11
N GLN A 451 -15.86 -3.89 -18.79
CA GLN A 451 -14.78 -2.91 -18.81
C GLN A 451 -14.66 -2.15 -17.47
N LEU A 452 -15.76 -2.00 -16.71
CA LEU A 452 -15.83 -1.10 -15.55
C LEU A 452 -14.80 -1.39 -14.46
N PRO A 453 -14.49 -2.65 -14.08
CA PRO A 453 -13.42 -2.93 -13.12
C PRO A 453 -12.05 -2.40 -13.55
N ALA A 454 -11.78 -2.21 -14.84
CA ALA A 454 -10.55 -1.61 -15.30
C ALA A 454 -10.47 -0.10 -14.97
N LEU A 455 -11.59 0.60 -14.77
CA LEU A 455 -11.62 2.02 -14.41
C LEU A 455 -10.99 2.31 -13.05
N VAL A 456 -10.99 1.35 -12.12
CA VAL A 456 -10.34 1.52 -10.80
C VAL A 456 -8.87 1.08 -10.78
N LEU A 457 -8.41 0.36 -11.81
CA LEU A 457 -7.08 -0.25 -11.86
C LEU A 457 -6.15 0.37 -12.93
N LEU A 458 -6.62 0.56 -14.17
CA LEU A 458 -5.81 1.14 -15.25
C LEU A 458 -5.36 2.57 -14.93
N PRO A 459 -6.22 3.51 -14.47
CA PRO A 459 -5.80 4.89 -14.25
C PRO A 459 -4.69 5.00 -13.21
N ILE A 460 -4.79 4.28 -12.08
CA ILE A 460 -3.72 4.27 -11.08
C ILE A 460 -2.46 3.56 -11.59
N GLY A 461 -2.59 2.46 -12.35
CA GLY A 461 -1.48 1.78 -12.99
C GLY A 461 -0.71 2.68 -13.97
N GLY A 462 -1.43 3.37 -14.85
CA GLY A 462 -0.90 4.33 -15.81
C GLY A 462 -0.26 5.55 -15.16
N VAL A 463 -0.89 6.13 -14.13
CA VAL A 463 -0.31 7.24 -13.36
C VAL A 463 0.99 6.83 -12.66
N LEU A 464 1.04 5.66 -12.05
CA LEU A 464 2.26 5.14 -11.43
C LEU A 464 3.35 4.87 -12.47
N GLY A 465 2.98 4.31 -13.62
CA GLY A 465 3.89 4.04 -14.73
C GLY A 465 4.48 5.32 -15.32
N LEU A 466 3.64 6.31 -15.62
CA LEU A 466 4.05 7.64 -16.09
C LEU A 466 4.99 8.31 -15.08
N ALA A 467 4.63 8.30 -13.80
CA ALA A 467 5.47 8.86 -12.74
C ALA A 467 6.83 8.15 -12.63
N ALA A 468 6.87 6.84 -12.85
CA ALA A 468 8.09 6.04 -12.87
C ALA A 468 9.00 6.40 -14.05
N MET A 469 8.45 6.47 -15.25
CA MET A 469 9.19 6.71 -16.50
C MET A 469 9.85 8.08 -16.53
N PHE A 470 9.13 9.11 -16.09
CA PHE A 470 9.59 10.49 -16.17
C PHE A 470 10.24 11.01 -14.87
N GLY A 471 10.35 10.17 -13.84
CA GLY A 471 10.89 10.58 -12.55
C GLY A 471 10.04 11.65 -11.86
N MET A 472 8.72 11.64 -12.10
CA MET A 472 7.74 12.49 -11.42
C MET A 472 7.27 11.88 -10.10
N GLY A 473 7.92 10.80 -9.68
CA GLY A 473 7.74 10.19 -8.37
C GLY A 473 8.05 11.19 -7.25
N LYS A 474 7.33 11.05 -6.15
CA LYS A 474 7.54 11.79 -4.91
C LYS A 474 8.98 11.56 -4.46
N LYS A 475 9.79 12.63 -4.52
CA LYS A 475 11.14 12.56 -3.95
C LYS A 475 10.98 12.28 -2.46
N PRO A 476 11.83 11.42 -1.86
CA PRO A 476 11.81 11.26 -0.41
C PRO A 476 11.92 12.65 0.20
N ALA A 477 10.91 13.06 0.96
CA ALA A 477 10.88 14.36 1.57
C ALA A 477 12.20 14.53 2.36
N LYS A 478 12.93 15.62 2.13
CA LYS A 478 14.00 16.04 3.06
C LYS A 478 13.33 16.15 4.44
N GLY A 479 13.63 15.23 5.36
CA GLY A 479 13.00 15.13 6.68
C GLY A 479 11.77 14.21 6.81
N GLY A 480 11.47 13.37 5.82
CA GLY A 480 10.50 12.27 5.96
C GLY A 480 11.00 11.13 6.85
N ARG A 481 10.09 10.41 7.52
CA ARG A 481 10.41 9.29 8.43
C ARG A 481 11.29 8.27 7.72
N ARG A 482 12.56 8.19 8.12
CA ARG A 482 13.48 7.14 7.67
C ARG A 482 13.01 5.79 8.24
N PRO A 483 13.12 4.68 7.48
CA PRO A 483 12.81 3.35 8.00
C PRO A 483 13.66 3.07 9.25
N LYS A 484 13.13 2.29 10.20
CA LYS A 484 13.91 1.86 11.36
C LYS A 484 15.19 1.16 10.89
N MET A 485 16.28 1.38 11.63
CA MET A 485 17.54 0.72 11.38
C MET A 485 17.41 -0.76 11.74
N ASP A 486 18.07 -1.62 10.96
CA ASP A 486 18.27 -3.02 11.33
C ASP A 486 19.16 -3.10 12.59
N ASP A 487 19.21 -4.27 13.24
CA ASP A 487 20.03 -4.46 14.43
C ASP A 487 21.53 -4.33 14.09
N TYR A 488 22.34 -3.86 15.04
CA TYR A 488 23.79 -3.72 14.85
C TYR A 488 24.48 -5.09 15.00
N PRO A 489 25.53 -5.39 14.20
CA PRO A 489 25.99 -4.62 13.05
C PRO A 489 25.18 -4.94 11.78
N ASP A 490 24.96 -3.91 10.94
CA ASP A 490 24.50 -4.09 9.55
C ASP A 490 25.67 -4.07 8.54
N ASP A 491 25.39 -4.26 7.25
CA ASP A 491 26.41 -4.25 6.19
C ASP A 491 27.17 -2.90 6.12
N VAL A 492 26.51 -1.79 6.47
CA VAL A 492 27.11 -0.45 6.47
C VAL A 492 28.03 -0.28 7.67
N ASP A 493 27.60 -0.77 8.85
CA ASP A 493 28.43 -0.81 10.06
C ASP A 493 29.71 -1.62 9.81
N THR A 494 29.57 -2.82 9.23
CA THR A 494 30.70 -3.73 8.98
C THR A 494 31.71 -3.12 8.01
N ALA A 495 31.24 -2.48 6.93
CA ALA A 495 32.11 -1.78 5.98
C ALA A 495 32.84 -0.60 6.63
N ALA A 496 32.13 0.22 7.40
CA ALA A 496 32.69 1.41 8.05
C ALA A 496 33.73 1.05 9.13
N VAL A 497 33.49 0.00 9.92
CA VAL A 497 34.44 -0.48 10.94
C VAL A 497 35.68 -1.09 10.27
N SER A 498 35.50 -1.86 9.19
CA SER A 498 36.62 -2.44 8.45
C SER A 498 37.56 -1.37 7.87
N GLU A 499 36.98 -0.33 7.24
CA GLU A 499 37.76 0.81 6.73
C GLU A 499 38.43 1.61 7.84
N PHE A 500 37.74 1.81 8.97
CA PHE A 500 38.34 2.49 10.11
C PHE A 500 39.57 1.75 10.64
N ARG A 501 39.46 0.42 10.83
CA ARG A 501 40.57 -0.41 11.31
C ARG A 501 41.72 -0.50 10.33
N SER A 502 41.45 -0.55 9.02
CA SER A 502 42.52 -0.56 8.01
C SER A 502 43.35 0.73 8.03
N ARG A 503 42.74 1.86 8.45
CA ARG A 503 43.39 3.17 8.51
C ARG A 503 44.10 3.44 9.83
N TYR A 504 43.49 3.08 10.95
CA TYR A 504 43.95 3.49 12.29
C TYR A 504 44.45 2.32 13.17
N GLY A 505 44.27 1.07 12.74
CA GLY A 505 44.57 -0.12 13.56
C GLY A 505 43.41 -0.55 14.47
N ASP A 506 43.65 -1.53 15.33
CA ASP A 506 42.58 -2.20 16.10
C ASP A 506 42.10 -1.43 17.34
N ALA A 507 42.97 -0.69 18.04
CA ALA A 507 42.62 0.07 19.24
C ALA A 507 43.28 1.46 19.30
N PRO A 508 42.95 2.38 18.37
CA PRO A 508 43.61 3.68 18.30
C PRO A 508 43.04 4.74 19.25
N LEU A 509 41.98 4.44 19.99
CA LEU A 509 41.20 5.43 20.75
C LEU A 509 41.60 5.48 22.22
N SER A 510 41.55 6.67 22.81
CA SER A 510 41.80 6.92 24.24
C SER A 510 40.67 6.37 25.13
N PRO A 511 40.87 6.24 26.46
CA PRO A 511 39.83 5.79 27.39
C PRO A 511 38.56 6.65 27.40
N LEU A 512 38.67 7.96 27.07
CA LEU A 512 37.53 8.85 26.87
C LEU A 512 37.40 9.22 25.39
N VAL A 513 36.27 8.86 24.77
CA VAL A 513 36.00 9.15 23.35
C VAL A 513 34.83 10.11 23.20
N VAL A 514 35.06 11.25 22.55
CA VAL A 514 34.01 12.17 22.12
C VAL A 514 33.55 11.78 20.71
N VAL A 515 32.33 11.26 20.61
CA VAL A 515 31.67 10.81 19.37
C VAL A 515 30.84 11.95 18.78
N ILE A 516 31.16 12.32 17.54
CA ILE A 516 30.46 13.35 16.77
C ILE A 516 29.83 12.73 15.53
N ALA A 517 28.51 12.82 15.39
CA ALA A 517 27.82 12.43 14.16
C ALA A 517 27.81 13.60 13.16
N ALA A 518 28.36 13.39 11.96
CA ALA A 518 28.47 14.42 10.94
C ALA A 518 27.82 13.99 9.62
N TYR A 519 27.09 14.89 8.97
CA TYR A 519 26.58 14.68 7.61
C TYR A 519 26.49 16.02 6.90
N ASN A 520 27.35 16.23 5.91
CA ASN A 520 27.47 17.50 5.20
C ASN A 520 27.67 18.69 6.15
N GLU A 521 28.79 18.67 6.89
CA GLU A 521 29.20 19.68 7.87
C GLU A 521 30.62 20.22 7.58
N ALA A 522 31.12 20.09 6.34
CA ALA A 522 32.50 20.47 5.98
C ALA A 522 32.82 21.94 6.32
N LYS A 523 31.83 22.84 6.27
CA LYS A 523 31.98 24.26 6.60
C LYS A 523 31.97 24.59 8.09
N GLY A 524 31.43 23.69 8.93
CA GLY A 524 31.11 23.98 10.33
C GLY A 524 31.88 23.14 11.35
N ILE A 525 32.43 22.00 10.93
CA ILE A 525 33.04 21.04 11.85
C ILE A 525 34.44 21.45 12.34
N THR A 526 35.22 22.19 11.55
CA THR A 526 36.61 22.56 11.92
C THR A 526 36.70 23.33 13.23
N PRO A 527 35.92 24.40 13.48
CA PRO A 527 35.97 25.10 14.77
C PRO A 527 35.56 24.22 15.96
N VAL A 528 34.65 23.26 15.73
CA VAL A 528 34.20 22.32 16.78
C VAL A 528 35.34 21.38 17.17
N LEU A 529 36.09 20.88 16.18
CA LEU A 529 37.24 20.00 16.40
C LEU A 529 38.43 20.74 17.03
N GLN A 530 38.67 21.99 16.61
CA GLN A 530 39.73 22.83 17.19
C GLN A 530 39.45 23.20 18.66
N ASN A 531 38.17 23.33 19.03
CA ASN A 531 37.75 23.60 20.41
C ASN A 531 37.53 22.31 21.23
N MET A 532 37.93 21.13 20.73
CA MET A 532 37.77 19.89 21.48
C MET A 532 38.91 19.71 22.49
N PRO A 533 38.63 19.49 23.78
CA PRO A 533 39.68 19.19 24.75
C PRO A 533 40.41 17.89 24.40
N THR A 534 41.73 17.91 24.49
CA THR A 534 42.57 16.71 24.32
C THR A 534 42.70 15.90 25.63
N HIS A 535 42.31 16.50 26.75
CA HIS A 535 42.34 15.89 28.08
C HIS A 535 41.12 16.34 28.90
N CYS A 536 40.66 15.48 29.80
CA CYS A 536 39.64 15.80 30.81
C CYS A 536 40.21 15.42 32.19
N GLY A 537 40.84 16.38 32.87
CA GLY A 537 41.76 16.06 33.98
C GLY A 537 42.96 15.27 33.44
N ASP A 538 43.30 14.16 34.08
CA ASP A 538 44.41 13.30 33.65
C ASP A 538 44.02 12.26 32.58
N ILE A 539 42.76 12.26 32.12
CA ILE A 539 42.26 11.28 31.16
C ILE A 539 42.45 11.82 29.73
N PRO A 540 43.22 11.14 28.87
CA PRO A 540 43.37 11.55 27.47
C PRO A 540 42.07 11.35 26.70
N VAL A 541 41.79 12.27 25.78
CA VAL A 541 40.55 12.33 25.00
C VAL A 541 40.82 12.13 23.53
N SER A 542 40.10 11.19 22.93
CA SER A 542 40.05 10.99 21.48
C SER A 542 38.77 11.57 20.90
N THR A 543 38.88 12.25 19.76
CA THR A 543 37.70 12.75 19.02
C THR A 543 37.40 11.83 17.84
N LEU A 544 36.25 11.17 17.87
CA LEU A 544 35.77 10.27 16.82
C LEU A 544 34.61 10.92 16.05
N VAL A 545 34.85 11.26 14.80
CA VAL A 545 33.82 11.77 13.89
C VAL A 545 33.28 10.63 13.04
N VAL A 546 31.99 10.33 13.18
CA VAL A 546 31.28 9.36 12.34
C VAL A 546 30.58 10.10 11.21
N VAL A 547 31.12 9.98 9.99
CA VAL A 547 30.62 10.64 8.79
C VAL A 547 29.58 9.77 8.10
N ASP A 548 28.34 10.22 8.08
CA ASP A 548 27.19 9.41 7.66
C ASP A 548 26.82 9.63 6.19
N GLY A 549 27.62 9.07 5.28
CA GLY A 549 27.43 9.15 3.82
C GLY A 549 27.43 10.59 3.30
N ALA A 550 28.35 11.41 3.78
CA ALA A 550 28.51 12.81 3.36
C ALA A 550 29.06 12.90 1.93
N THR A 551 28.83 14.04 1.27
CA THR A 551 29.27 14.27 -0.12
C THR A 551 29.96 15.62 -0.31
N ASP A 552 30.25 16.34 0.76
CA ASP A 552 30.75 17.72 0.73
C ASP A 552 32.21 17.86 1.22
N GLY A 553 32.93 16.75 1.38
CA GLY A 553 34.30 16.76 1.91
C GLY A 553 34.40 16.74 3.44
N THR A 554 33.30 16.49 4.17
CA THR A 554 33.30 16.47 5.66
C THR A 554 34.36 15.54 6.24
N ALA A 555 34.59 14.38 5.62
CA ALA A 555 35.54 13.39 6.13
C ALA A 555 36.99 13.87 6.03
N GLU A 556 37.36 14.47 4.90
CA GLU A 556 38.67 15.05 4.64
C GLU A 556 38.96 16.20 5.58
N VAL A 557 37.99 17.11 5.76
CA VAL A 557 38.12 18.24 6.69
C VAL A 557 38.29 17.77 8.14
N ALA A 558 37.51 16.77 8.57
CA ALA A 558 37.62 16.23 9.92
C ALA A 558 38.98 15.54 10.16
N ARG A 559 39.49 14.78 9.18
CA ARG A 559 40.82 14.15 9.26
C ARG A 559 41.93 15.22 9.33
N ALA A 560 41.85 16.25 8.50
CA ALA A 560 42.84 17.34 8.48
C ALA A 560 42.87 18.13 9.80
N ALA A 561 41.74 18.18 10.52
CA ALA A 561 41.65 18.79 11.84
C ALA A 561 42.09 17.87 13.00
N GLY A 562 42.63 16.67 12.71
CA GLY A 562 43.20 15.76 13.70
C GLY A 562 42.22 14.78 14.35
N ALA A 563 40.98 14.65 13.85
CA ALA A 563 40.02 13.69 14.39
C ALA A 563 40.18 12.29 13.77
N TYR A 564 39.82 11.26 14.54
CA TYR A 564 39.59 9.92 14.02
C TYR A 564 38.28 9.91 13.22
N VAL A 565 38.30 9.39 12.00
CA VAL A 565 37.12 9.45 11.12
C VAL A 565 36.66 8.06 10.70
N CYS A 566 35.43 7.71 11.08
CA CYS A 566 34.74 6.51 10.61
C CYS A 566 33.69 6.92 9.57
N GLU A 567 33.82 6.42 8.34
CA GLU A 567 32.98 6.83 7.22
C GLU A 567 31.98 5.73 6.87
N ALA A 568 30.69 6.04 7.02
CA ALA A 568 29.62 5.14 6.63
C ALA A 568 29.30 5.35 5.14
N PRO A 569 29.33 4.30 4.29
CA PRO A 569 29.15 4.43 2.84
C PRO A 569 27.75 4.91 2.41
N LYS A 570 26.80 4.94 3.34
CA LYS A 570 25.43 5.38 3.09
C LYS A 570 24.88 6.11 4.30
N ASN A 571 24.18 7.21 4.04
CA ASN A 571 23.50 7.97 5.08
C ASN A 571 22.35 7.18 5.73
N ARG A 572 22.47 6.91 7.03
CA ARG A 572 21.51 6.20 7.88
C ARG A 572 20.82 7.11 8.89
N GLY A 573 21.39 8.26 9.20
CA GLY A 573 20.90 9.28 10.13
C GLY A 573 21.73 9.40 11.37
N GLN A 574 21.50 10.48 12.11
CA GLN A 574 22.23 10.78 13.35
C GLN A 574 22.19 9.60 14.33
N GLY A 575 21.05 8.89 14.41
CA GLY A 575 20.95 7.69 15.26
C GLY A 575 21.88 6.56 14.83
N GLY A 576 22.05 6.34 13.52
CA GLY A 576 22.93 5.30 12.99
C GLY A 576 24.40 5.64 13.17
N ALA A 577 24.75 6.91 12.91
CA ALA A 577 26.10 7.42 13.12
C ALA A 577 26.53 7.34 14.59
N LEU A 578 25.66 7.77 15.52
CA LEU A 578 25.95 7.68 16.95
C LEU A 578 26.02 6.23 17.43
N ARG A 579 25.10 5.35 16.99
CA ARG A 579 25.14 3.92 17.33
C ARG A 579 26.46 3.27 16.87
N LEU A 580 26.87 3.51 15.63
CA LEU A 580 28.15 3.04 15.10
C LEU A 580 29.32 3.57 15.95
N GLY A 581 29.32 4.86 16.30
CA GLY A 581 30.35 5.44 17.16
C GLY A 581 30.40 4.84 18.56
N TYR A 582 29.26 4.51 19.17
CA TYR A 582 29.21 3.85 20.50
C TYR A 582 29.85 2.47 20.48
N HIS A 583 29.48 1.66 19.49
CA HIS A 583 30.04 0.32 19.35
C HIS A 583 31.53 0.39 18.99
N LEU A 584 31.93 1.26 18.07
CA LEU A 584 33.34 1.42 17.70
C LEU A 584 34.21 1.87 18.89
N ALA A 585 33.74 2.84 19.68
CA ALA A 585 34.45 3.28 20.87
C ALA A 585 34.59 2.15 21.91
N ALA A 586 33.51 1.40 22.17
CA ALA A 586 33.54 0.27 23.08
C ALA A 586 34.44 -0.89 22.59
N GLU A 587 34.41 -1.18 21.28
CA GLU A 587 35.27 -2.19 20.65
C GLU A 587 36.75 -1.81 20.68
N CYS A 588 37.09 -0.52 20.62
CA CYS A 588 38.46 -0.03 20.80
C CYS A 588 38.88 0.10 22.28
N GLY A 589 38.06 -0.34 23.23
CA GLY A 589 38.41 -0.36 24.65
C GLY A 589 38.20 0.96 25.40
N ALA A 590 37.41 1.89 24.87
CA ALA A 590 37.06 3.10 25.60
C ALA A 590 36.30 2.77 26.90
N ASP A 591 36.63 3.46 27.97
CA ASP A 591 35.91 3.40 29.25
C ASP A 591 34.63 4.23 29.20
N TRP A 592 34.72 5.39 28.54
CA TRP A 592 33.71 6.43 28.55
C TRP A 592 33.46 6.96 27.15
N VAL A 593 32.19 7.21 26.85
CA VAL A 593 31.75 7.84 25.62
C VAL A 593 31.02 9.14 25.95
N VAL A 594 31.45 10.21 25.28
CA VAL A 594 30.76 11.49 25.25
C VAL A 594 30.19 11.71 23.86
N THR A 595 29.05 12.38 23.76
CA THR A 595 28.49 12.80 22.46
C THR A 595 28.40 14.30 22.38
N THR A 596 28.69 14.88 21.21
CA THR A 596 28.41 16.30 20.91
C THR A 596 27.90 16.44 19.46
N ASP A 597 27.38 17.61 19.09
CA ASP A 597 26.88 17.90 17.74
C ASP A 597 27.98 18.60 16.90
N ALA A 598 28.05 18.29 15.60
CA ALA A 598 29.05 18.84 14.66
C ALA A 598 28.84 20.32 14.27
N ASP A 599 27.85 21.00 14.87
CA ASP A 599 27.38 22.34 14.44
C ASP A 599 27.71 23.46 15.44
N GLY A 600 28.49 23.16 16.48
CA GLY A 600 29.00 24.13 17.44
C GLY A 600 27.97 24.68 18.44
N GLN A 601 26.82 24.03 18.60
CA GLN A 601 25.79 24.46 19.57
C GLN A 601 26.19 24.26 21.05
N TYR A 602 27.18 23.42 21.35
CA TYR A 602 27.62 23.15 22.73
C TYR A 602 29.03 23.68 22.96
N ASP A 603 29.28 24.19 24.17
CA ASP A 603 30.63 24.53 24.60
C ASP A 603 31.34 23.26 25.08
N ASN A 604 32.25 22.74 24.25
CA ASN A 604 33.00 21.54 24.58
C ASN A 604 33.96 21.75 25.78
N ASN A 605 34.22 23.00 26.21
CA ASN A 605 34.97 23.28 27.44
C ASN A 605 34.18 22.89 28.70
N GLU A 606 32.87 22.68 28.61
CA GLU A 606 32.05 22.13 29.71
C GLU A 606 32.24 20.61 29.89
N LEU A 607 33.11 19.95 29.10
CA LEU A 607 33.40 18.51 29.19
C LEU A 607 33.76 18.04 30.61
N PRO A 608 34.63 18.72 31.39
CA PRO A 608 34.93 18.30 32.77
C PRO A 608 33.71 18.33 33.69
N MET A 609 32.79 19.29 33.49
CA MET A 609 31.54 19.37 34.24
C MET A 609 30.62 18.19 33.91
N LEU A 610 30.56 17.79 32.63
CA LEU A 610 29.79 16.63 32.19
C LEU A 610 30.32 15.31 32.75
N MET A 611 31.65 15.18 32.81
CA MET A 611 32.33 13.95 33.25
C MET A 611 32.35 13.80 34.76
N LYS A 612 32.40 14.90 35.53
CA LYS A 612 32.55 14.87 36.98
C LYS A 612 31.61 13.88 37.71
N PRO A 613 30.29 13.84 37.44
CA PRO A 613 29.40 12.92 38.16
C PRO A 613 29.67 11.43 37.86
N LEU A 614 30.17 11.12 36.66
CA LEU A 614 30.58 9.77 36.29
C LEU A 614 31.87 9.37 37.02
N LEU A 615 32.85 10.28 37.06
CA LEU A 615 34.13 10.06 37.74
C LEU A 615 33.96 9.95 39.26
N ASP A 616 33.06 10.73 39.84
CA ASP A 616 32.72 10.69 41.27
C ASP A 616 31.82 9.48 41.62
N GLY A 617 31.40 8.67 40.64
CA GLY A 617 30.54 7.49 40.84
C GLY A 617 29.10 7.82 41.27
N THR A 618 28.67 9.08 41.12
CA THR A 618 27.34 9.57 41.55
C THR A 618 26.25 9.35 40.50
N ALA A 619 26.63 9.13 39.24
CA ALA A 619 25.73 8.83 38.12
C ALA A 619 26.37 7.82 37.15
N ASP A 620 25.53 7.14 36.37
CA ASP A 620 25.96 6.22 35.30
C ASP A 620 25.71 6.82 33.90
N PHE A 621 24.86 7.83 33.82
CA PHE A 621 24.60 8.58 32.59
C PHE A 621 24.35 10.04 32.95
N VAL A 622 25.09 10.94 32.30
CA VAL A 622 24.97 12.38 32.51
C VAL A 622 24.56 13.05 31.21
N THR A 623 23.54 13.90 31.26
CA THR A 623 23.13 14.73 30.12
C THR A 623 23.13 16.19 30.53
N GLY A 624 23.57 17.07 29.65
CA GLY A 624 23.34 18.50 29.84
C GLY A 624 21.85 18.84 29.79
N SER A 625 21.47 19.96 30.40
CA SER A 625 20.12 20.52 30.31
C SER A 625 20.17 22.03 30.12
N ARG A 626 19.68 22.47 28.95
CA ARG A 626 19.48 23.90 28.64
C ARG A 626 18.44 24.59 29.52
N ARG A 627 17.63 23.80 30.25
CA ARG A 627 16.59 24.32 31.14
C ARG A 627 17.11 24.54 32.56
N LEU A 628 18.13 23.81 32.95
CA LEU A 628 18.85 24.03 34.21
C LEU A 628 19.96 25.06 34.02
N GLY A 629 20.61 25.08 32.85
CA GLY A 629 21.62 26.06 32.46
C GLY A 629 21.04 27.21 31.62
N SER A 630 21.75 27.59 30.57
CA SER A 630 21.40 28.69 29.68
C SER A 630 21.21 28.20 28.23
N GLY A 631 20.36 28.86 27.46
CA GLY A 631 20.17 28.51 26.05
C GLY A 631 19.63 29.67 25.23
N LYS A 632 20.22 29.93 24.07
CA LYS A 632 19.70 30.87 23.08
C LYS A 632 18.76 30.14 22.11
N TYR A 633 17.61 30.74 21.79
CA TYR A 633 16.57 30.09 21.00
C TYR A 633 16.13 30.96 19.81
N ASP A 634 15.95 30.30 18.67
CA ASP A 634 15.38 30.88 17.45
C ASP A 634 13.85 30.70 17.34
N SER A 635 13.25 29.81 18.15
CA SER A 635 11.84 29.41 18.02
C SER A 635 11.14 29.06 19.33
N SER A 636 10.03 29.74 19.63
CA SER A 636 9.15 29.47 20.78
C SER A 636 8.50 28.09 20.73
N VAL A 637 8.22 27.56 19.53
CA VAL A 637 7.63 26.22 19.33
C VAL A 637 8.60 25.13 19.76
N ARG A 638 9.90 25.30 19.45
CA ARG A 638 10.95 24.36 19.84
C ARG A 638 11.09 24.31 21.36
N TRP A 639 11.01 25.46 22.01
CA TRP A 639 11.08 25.56 23.47
C TRP A 639 9.89 24.92 24.19
N LEU A 640 8.67 25.11 23.67
CA LEU A 640 7.49 24.41 24.17
C LEU A 640 7.64 22.88 23.99
N GLY A 641 8.19 22.45 22.85
CA GLY A 641 8.49 21.03 22.59
C GLY A 641 9.37 20.40 23.66
N VAL A 642 10.48 21.06 24.05
CA VAL A 642 11.38 20.57 25.11
C VAL A 642 10.60 20.33 26.42
N ARG A 643 9.71 21.26 26.81
CA ARG A 643 8.89 21.12 28.03
C ARG A 643 7.93 19.94 27.95
N VAL A 644 7.23 19.79 26.84
CA VAL A 644 6.25 18.71 26.62
C VAL A 644 6.93 17.34 26.64
N PHE A 645 8.07 17.19 25.98
CA PHE A 645 8.78 15.91 25.94
C PHE A 645 9.47 15.58 27.27
N ALA A 646 9.99 16.58 27.98
CA ALA A 646 10.50 16.39 29.34
C ALA A 646 9.41 15.93 30.32
N TRP A 647 8.22 16.54 30.26
CA TRP A 647 7.06 16.10 31.03
C TRP A 647 6.64 14.66 30.66
N LEU A 648 6.59 14.35 29.36
CA LEU A 648 6.26 13.00 28.90
C LEU A 648 7.28 11.96 29.39
N ALA A 649 8.59 12.24 29.28
CA ALA A 649 9.63 11.35 29.79
C ALA A 649 9.51 11.16 31.29
N SER A 650 9.21 12.24 32.01
CA SER A 650 9.09 12.20 33.47
C SER A 650 7.94 11.32 33.93
N ILE A 651 6.80 11.38 33.23
CA ILE A 651 5.66 10.49 33.50
C ILE A 651 6.00 9.04 33.15
N LEU A 652 6.56 8.80 31.97
CA LEU A 652 6.85 7.44 31.51
C LEU A 652 7.88 6.73 32.40
N THR A 653 8.83 7.47 32.96
CA THR A 653 9.94 6.91 33.74
C THR A 653 9.79 7.07 35.25
N MET A 654 8.80 7.87 35.69
CA MET A 654 8.64 8.29 37.09
C MET A 654 9.89 8.96 37.68
N GLN A 655 10.70 9.61 36.84
CA GLN A 655 11.89 10.39 37.24
C GLN A 655 11.80 11.81 36.70
N LYS A 656 12.29 12.80 37.45
CA LYS A 656 12.24 14.20 37.02
C LYS A 656 13.28 14.45 35.94
N ILE A 657 12.83 14.65 34.70
CA ILE A 657 13.67 14.99 33.54
C ILE A 657 13.29 16.39 33.05
N THR A 658 14.28 17.22 32.76
CA THR A 658 14.09 18.59 32.29
C THR A 658 14.38 18.75 30.80
N ASP A 659 15.33 18.02 30.21
CA ASP A 659 15.62 18.04 28.77
C ASP A 659 15.95 16.65 28.21
N THR A 660 15.06 16.11 27.37
CA THR A 660 15.24 14.79 26.73
C THR A 660 16.07 14.83 25.44
N SER A 661 16.44 16.03 24.98
CA SER A 661 16.92 16.29 23.62
C SER A 661 18.34 16.86 23.55
N PHE A 662 18.95 17.16 24.69
CA PHE A 662 20.27 17.80 24.77
C PHE A 662 21.40 16.90 24.26
N GLY A 663 22.14 17.34 23.24
CA GLY A 663 23.12 16.51 22.53
C GLY A 663 24.36 16.15 23.33
N PHE A 664 24.77 16.98 24.29
CA PHE A 664 25.97 16.78 25.09
C PHE A 664 25.71 15.83 26.25
N ARG A 665 26.25 14.61 26.15
CA ARG A 665 25.98 13.49 27.09
C ARG A 665 27.23 12.67 27.31
N ALA A 666 27.38 12.13 28.51
CA ALA A 666 28.47 11.23 28.88
C ALA A 666 27.93 9.95 29.54
N MET A 667 28.54 8.81 29.23
CA MET A 667 28.18 7.51 29.81
C MET A 667 29.32 6.49 29.63
N PRO A 668 29.33 5.37 30.38
CA PRO A 668 30.20 4.24 30.12
C PRO A 668 30.02 3.70 28.70
N ALA A 669 31.12 3.30 28.04
CA ALA A 669 31.05 2.79 26.67
C ALA A 669 30.25 1.47 26.55
N ASP A 670 30.32 0.61 27.57
CA ASP A 670 29.53 -0.62 27.67
C ASP A 670 28.04 -0.31 27.85
N LEU A 671 27.68 0.72 28.63
CA LEU A 671 26.30 1.17 28.73
C LEU A 671 25.78 1.66 27.38
N ALA A 672 26.53 2.52 26.70
CA ALA A 672 26.17 3.09 25.39
C ALA A 672 25.89 2.02 24.33
N SER A 673 26.78 1.03 24.22
CA SER A 673 26.69 -0.07 23.24
C SER A 673 25.66 -1.14 23.61
N SER A 674 25.25 -1.23 24.88
CA SER A 674 24.27 -2.22 25.31
C SER A 674 22.81 -1.83 25.03
N VAL A 675 22.53 -0.54 24.75
CA VAL A 675 21.17 -0.04 24.50
C VAL A 675 20.75 -0.30 23.06
N THR A 676 19.56 -0.88 22.88
CA THR A 676 19.00 -1.11 21.54
C THR A 676 18.50 0.20 20.91
N LEU A 677 19.27 0.74 19.96
CA LEU A 677 18.92 1.92 19.17
C LEU A 677 18.48 1.53 17.76
N ARG A 678 17.25 1.87 17.38
CA ARG A 678 16.63 1.52 16.08
C ARG A 678 16.12 2.72 15.31
N GLU A 679 16.06 3.90 15.91
CA GLU A 679 15.51 5.09 15.27
C GLU A 679 16.62 5.94 14.58
N PRO A 680 16.57 6.12 13.24
CA PRO A 680 17.51 6.97 12.48
C PRO A 680 17.60 8.44 12.95
N GLN A 681 16.52 8.90 13.54
CA GLN A 681 16.29 10.25 14.08
C GLN A 681 15.56 10.06 15.41
N TYR A 682 15.64 11.01 16.34
CA TYR A 682 15.02 10.88 17.69
C TYR A 682 15.70 9.86 18.62
N GLN A 683 16.92 9.44 18.27
CA GLN A 683 17.79 8.60 19.08
C GLN A 683 17.99 9.10 20.53
N ALA A 684 17.89 10.40 20.77
CA ALA A 684 18.13 11.06 22.05
C ALA A 684 17.17 10.53 23.12
N SER A 685 15.88 10.50 22.78
CA SER A 685 14.85 9.92 23.63
C SER A 685 14.96 8.40 23.71
N GLU A 686 15.35 7.73 22.62
CA GLU A 686 15.48 6.27 22.63
C GLU A 686 16.64 5.82 23.55
N LEU A 687 17.77 6.53 23.50
CA LEU A 687 18.92 6.32 24.35
C LEU A 687 18.59 6.60 25.81
N LEU A 688 18.03 7.77 26.12
CA LEU A 688 17.67 8.15 27.49
C LEU A 688 16.73 7.12 28.14
N LEU A 689 15.63 6.78 27.48
CA LEU A 689 14.70 5.78 27.99
C LEU A 689 15.33 4.38 28.06
N GLY A 690 16.22 4.05 27.12
CA GLY A 690 16.92 2.77 27.09
C GLY A 690 17.93 2.59 28.23
N VAL A 691 18.74 3.61 28.54
CA VAL A 691 19.67 3.57 29.69
C VAL A 691 18.91 3.52 31.00
N MET A 692 17.83 4.29 31.13
CA MET A 692 16.97 4.25 32.30
C MET A 692 16.38 2.83 32.43
N ALA A 693 15.80 2.26 31.38
CA ALA A 693 15.25 0.90 31.43
C ALA A 693 16.25 -0.17 31.91
N LYS A 694 17.54 0.03 31.66
CA LYS A 694 18.63 -0.83 32.14
C LYS A 694 19.04 -0.62 33.59
N GLY A 695 18.43 0.33 34.30
CA GLY A 695 18.69 0.60 35.71
C GLY A 695 19.83 1.59 35.96
N ALA A 696 20.28 2.33 34.93
CA ALA A 696 21.29 3.38 35.07
C ALA A 696 20.77 4.58 35.87
N ARG A 697 21.63 5.16 36.72
CA ARG A 697 21.40 6.42 37.44
C ARG A 697 21.64 7.59 36.49
N VAL A 698 20.58 8.34 36.17
CA VAL A 698 20.62 9.48 35.26
C VAL A 698 20.70 10.78 36.05
N LEU A 699 21.65 11.65 35.68
CA LEU A 699 21.78 13.00 36.22
C LEU A 699 21.76 14.06 35.10
N GLU A 700 21.09 15.17 35.35
CA GLU A 700 21.12 16.34 34.47
C GLU A 700 22.03 17.43 35.07
N VAL A 701 22.93 17.98 34.26
CA VAL A 701 23.80 19.10 34.67
C VAL A 701 23.43 20.39 33.91
N PRO A 702 23.47 21.56 34.57
CA PRO A 702 23.20 22.83 33.91
C PRO A 702 24.29 23.11 32.87
N MET A 703 23.91 23.26 31.60
CA MET A 703 24.86 23.48 30.51
C MET A 703 24.35 24.51 29.52
N THR A 704 25.28 25.10 28.77
CA THR A 704 25.01 26.18 27.82
C THR A 704 24.75 25.65 26.43
N MET A 705 23.75 26.22 25.75
CA MET A 705 23.49 25.95 24.35
C MET A 705 23.38 27.21 23.52
N GLU A 706 24.31 27.35 22.59
CA GLU A 706 24.44 28.49 21.68
C GLU A 706 23.60 28.30 20.40
N LEU A 707 23.49 29.38 19.61
CA LEU A 707 22.93 29.29 18.26
C LEU A 707 23.93 28.57 17.34
N ARG A 708 23.43 27.89 16.31
CA ARG A 708 24.30 27.23 15.32
C ARG A 708 25.21 28.25 14.65
N ASN A 709 26.49 27.91 14.51
CA ASN A 709 27.46 28.77 13.83
C ASN A 709 27.24 28.84 12.32
N ASN A 710 26.70 27.78 11.69
CA ASN A 710 26.40 27.72 10.26
C ASN A 710 25.34 26.66 9.91
N GLY A 711 24.61 26.87 8.80
CA GLY A 711 23.67 25.91 8.21
C GLY A 711 22.22 25.95 8.74
N ALA A 712 21.27 25.40 7.98
CA ALA A 712 19.86 25.33 8.36
C ALA A 712 19.56 24.09 9.23
N SER A 713 18.65 24.21 10.19
CA SER A 713 18.23 23.09 11.03
C SER A 713 17.71 21.92 10.20
N LYS A 714 18.33 20.75 10.38
CA LYS A 714 17.88 19.46 9.81
C LYS A 714 16.73 18.84 10.62
N LYS A 715 16.38 19.42 11.79
CA LYS A 715 15.25 19.03 12.66
C LYS A 715 14.06 19.97 12.36
N GLY A 716 13.02 19.46 11.70
CA GLY A 716 11.92 20.29 11.16
C GLY A 716 10.98 20.85 12.25
N GLY A 717 10.58 22.13 12.12
CA GLY A 717 9.71 22.84 13.08
C GLY A 717 8.20 22.54 12.97
N SER A 718 7.80 21.29 12.72
CA SER A 718 6.39 20.93 12.47
C SER A 718 5.79 20.09 13.58
N ILE A 719 4.46 20.18 13.79
CA ILE A 719 3.67 19.30 14.69
C ILE A 719 3.98 17.81 14.44
N LYS A 720 4.27 17.44 13.19
CA LYS A 720 4.66 16.09 12.79
C LYS A 720 5.98 15.62 13.42
N TYR A 721 6.94 16.52 13.62
CA TYR A 721 8.19 16.20 14.35
C TYR A 721 7.85 15.80 15.80
N GLY A 722 7.00 16.59 16.46
CA GLY A 722 6.59 16.30 17.82
C GLY A 722 5.81 15.00 17.97
N ALA A 723 4.84 14.73 17.09
CA ALA A 723 4.10 13.47 17.09
C ALA A 723 5.03 12.24 16.88
N ASN A 724 6.05 12.37 16.03
CA ASN A 724 7.05 11.31 15.85
C ASN A 724 7.93 11.13 17.09
N TYR A 725 8.37 12.22 17.73
CA TYR A 725 9.16 12.18 18.95
C TYR A 725 8.39 11.47 20.08
N SER A 726 7.13 11.84 20.34
CA SER A 726 6.26 11.17 21.31
C SER A 726 6.04 9.70 20.99
N ARG A 727 5.83 9.34 19.71
CA ARG A 727 5.70 7.94 19.28
C ARG A 727 6.97 7.14 19.58
N VAL A 728 8.16 7.71 19.34
CA VAL A 728 9.43 7.04 19.66
C VAL A 728 9.54 6.83 21.16
N MET A 729 9.27 7.86 21.97
CA MET A 729 9.27 7.72 23.43
C MET A 729 8.33 6.63 23.93
N LEU A 730 7.06 6.66 23.52
CA LEU A 730 6.08 5.65 23.89
C LEU A 730 6.45 4.26 23.38
N GLY A 731 6.95 4.16 22.15
CA GLY A 731 7.36 2.89 21.55
C GLY A 731 8.58 2.28 22.24
N THR A 732 9.56 3.09 22.64
CA THR A 732 10.72 2.65 23.42
C THR A 732 10.30 2.27 24.83
N TRP A 733 9.44 3.06 25.48
CA TRP A 733 8.92 2.74 26.81
C TRP A 733 8.15 1.42 26.81
N LEU A 734 7.20 1.23 25.90
CA LEU A 734 6.46 -0.04 25.77
C LEU A 734 7.42 -1.23 25.57
N ARG A 735 8.40 -1.07 24.68
CA ARG A 735 9.39 -2.10 24.37
C ARG A 735 10.24 -2.47 25.58
N GLU A 736 10.81 -1.48 26.26
CA GLU A 736 11.83 -1.70 27.29
C GLU A 736 11.24 -1.90 28.69
N TYR A 737 10.09 -1.29 29.00
CA TYR A 737 9.48 -1.31 30.34
C TYR A 737 8.29 -2.28 30.44
N VAL A 738 7.46 -2.39 29.38
CA VAL A 738 6.23 -3.20 29.44
C VAL A 738 6.47 -4.61 28.92
N PHE A 739 7.07 -4.76 27.73
CA PHE A 739 7.20 -6.07 27.09
C PHE A 739 8.43 -6.88 27.51
N ARG A 740 9.41 -6.27 28.18
CA ARG A 740 10.69 -6.92 28.51
C ARG A 740 10.65 -7.85 29.73
N GLY A 741 9.50 -7.95 30.42
CA GLY A 741 9.12 -9.07 31.30
C GLY A 741 10.01 -9.40 32.51
N GLY A 742 10.96 -8.54 32.89
CA GLY A 742 11.92 -8.81 33.97
C GLY A 742 11.97 -7.74 35.05
N LYS A 743 12.34 -8.10 36.29
CA LYS A 743 12.64 -7.13 37.35
C LYS A 743 13.86 -6.29 36.94
N ARG A 744 13.72 -4.96 36.97
CA ARG A 744 14.80 -4.01 36.66
C ARG A 744 15.90 -4.17 37.71
N LYS A 745 17.06 -4.68 37.28
CA LYS A 745 18.26 -4.74 38.12
C LYS A 745 18.99 -3.39 38.02
N PRO A 746 19.65 -2.93 39.10
CA PRO A 746 20.59 -1.81 39.00
C PRO A 746 21.66 -2.11 37.95
N TYR A 747 22.04 -1.10 37.17
CA TYR A 747 23.18 -1.23 36.27
C TYR A 747 24.47 -1.36 37.10
N VAL A 748 25.35 -2.28 36.72
CA VAL A 748 26.67 -2.50 37.32
C VAL A 748 27.69 -2.40 36.22
N ARG A 749 28.73 -1.58 36.43
CA ARG A 749 29.74 -1.31 35.40
C ARG A 749 30.64 -2.52 35.21
N ARG A 750 31.04 -2.81 33.97
CA ARG A 750 31.89 -3.97 33.65
C ARG A 750 33.21 -4.02 34.42
N SER A 751 33.82 -2.86 34.70
CA SER A 751 35.05 -2.74 35.49
C SER A 751 34.86 -3.16 36.96
N GLU A 752 33.66 -2.96 37.53
CA GLU A 752 33.36 -3.33 38.91
C GLU A 752 33.13 -4.84 39.05
N THR A 753 32.57 -5.49 38.02
CA THR A 753 32.43 -6.95 37.98
C THR A 753 33.78 -7.67 37.92
N SER A 754 34.75 -7.15 37.17
CA SER A 754 36.11 -7.74 37.10
C SER A 754 36.82 -7.65 38.46
N ALA A 755 36.74 -6.50 39.15
CA ALA A 755 37.32 -6.34 40.48
C ALA A 755 36.61 -7.17 41.56
N ALA A 756 35.30 -7.41 41.42
CA ALA A 756 34.53 -8.26 42.33
C ALA A 756 34.78 -9.76 42.12
N ASP A 757 35.02 -10.20 40.88
CA ASP A 757 35.39 -11.57 40.56
C ASP A 757 36.85 -11.87 40.96
N GLU A 758 37.78 -10.91 40.82
CA GLU A 758 39.15 -11.03 41.34
C GLU A 758 39.18 -11.12 42.88
N ARG A 759 38.34 -10.37 43.59
CA ARG A 759 38.20 -10.47 45.06
C ARG A 759 37.50 -11.74 45.55
N LYS A 760 36.86 -12.51 44.67
CA LYS A 760 36.27 -13.82 44.99
C LYS A 760 37.23 -14.97 44.69
N LEU A 761 38.29 -14.72 43.92
CA LEU A 761 39.32 -15.68 43.54
C LEU A 761 40.61 -15.53 44.38
N ALA A 762 40.77 -14.40 45.07
CA ALA A 762 41.75 -14.18 46.15
C ALA A 762 41.11 -14.46 47.51
#